data_AF-A0A3Q3VYJ9-F1
#
_entry.id   AF-A0A3Q3VYJ9-F1
#
_cell.length_a   1.000
_cell.length_b   1.000
_cell.length_c   1.000
_cell.angle_alpha   90.00
_cell.angle_beta   90.00
_cell.angle_gamma   90.00
#
_symmetry.space_group_name_H-M   'P 1'
#
loop_
_entity.id
_entity.type
_entity.pdbx_description
1 polymer ?
#
loop_
_entity_poly.entity_id
_entity_poly.type
_entity_poly.pdbx_seq_one_letter_code
_entity_poly.pdbx_strand_id
1 'polypeptide(L)'
;MTDFVFQPLQEEQPHELLCEEDSVLGEEGSRNRVLVELEILVCKTRQMVGKMMKTGGKVLLTALLGITGIIFPSLSSLLYLLCFQVLCSWWAWSGQVPPTLFRCVSVMSLLYSSSHFLLFYCYQLPWLQEVWPPDCTSASVLGLVSVVSVDCAAPWKLQVNSELSWFHFSSPLVLLLLYNTVASLWRNQVTTSFLSASISGDLTAERKRELWRRAHDRPDLKQSGLLDSSVFDTADTLETCVFEGEGWEEQEDEEQEARRTDDDGISASSVAFSFLLRQSYICALIAMMAWSITYVSWLTCVLLLWSCVLWMMRERRQYTLMSSPWLVVYGNLLVILQYIYSFPAVQEVPGLFPRKDDPCKELASKLLCLLTFWLLLRQALTERRERQTDTQLSTITVHVEEDQQTFEDLHKKKEAVLYEEVLLLQRGEGVVKMEALAAVVSRMFVKYWIYVCGTMFFFVSFEGKIVLYKVIYMVMFLCCVALYQLNYERWRALLRGFWVAVVVYSMLVLILVYTFQFPSSPHTWSYYSGLSTHRLEDVGLEKFSVPVLFTKIFIPTAFLLVCIVHLHYFHEPFLQLTDLKTVVETHNIVKVLYFSLVPSLYRLVHSDGSLFDLSVGGAPQLLLEEATRGEQRGREEGTDEKWMKEEEEEYPCMFDRESVSDHLTGEPTSSSSSLLVSWRMVVDRLSVLFLRLLLSVQRLQHLLWWLLELHIVKIVSSYIMWVCVKEVCLFNLLFVLCVGMSLPCRGWRPLLSGVCTVWTCVVTVCKMLYQLNVVQPIRYSSNCTTPENSSIDLSRSVLYSGPVDPTQWVGLRKTDGKLLDYLRYNLMMLALLAFEVTVYRHQELYRLRRNKVPPPTKTLFHDVTRSHLDSSVLSCIKYFLNYFFYKFGLETCFLLAVNVIGQRMDLFAVGHAFGLIAVLSHRSRKCITSVWPKYCYFLSGMLCLQYLLCIGFPPAACKDYPWRPPSSSMDSNVVKWLFLPDYLTPPNPLFLLYDFLLLLGASLQLQVFEEELQPAVQILAGDNCELNGDDGQVSDQIRQLRLNTVPDFMMCRSYQDMMKVIIFSYMFWFVLTIIFITGTTRISIFCMGYLVACFYFLLVGGDLLLKPVRSILVYWDCLIGYNVFVITMKNILSILACGFIKSLVVNHCWLIQLFSLACTIKGYTKPEQQSSKQCELPSDEAGIIWDGVCFCFLLLQRRVFRSHYFLYVVLDLQNTQLLASSFSSPGSRV
;
A
#
# COMPACT_ATOMS: atom_id res chain seq x y z
N MET A 1 -91.46 -28.11 37.74
CA MET A 1 -92.87 -28.50 37.52
C MET A 1 -93.23 -28.00 36.15
N THR A 2 -93.70 -28.91 35.27
CA THR A 2 -94.09 -28.67 33.87
C THR A 2 -93.04 -28.06 32.92
N ASP A 3 -93.02 -28.61 31.71
CA ASP A 3 -92.09 -28.39 30.60
C ASP A 3 -92.41 -27.11 29.80
N PHE A 4 -91.53 -26.70 28.87
CA PHE A 4 -91.89 -26.63 27.43
C PHE A 4 -90.66 -26.48 26.51
N VAL A 5 -90.90 -26.57 25.20
CA VAL A 5 -89.97 -27.04 24.15
C VAL A 5 -89.67 -25.98 23.06
N PHE A 6 -88.42 -25.98 22.55
CA PHE A 6 -87.89 -25.44 21.27
C PHE A 6 -87.83 -23.91 20.95
N GLN A 7 -86.62 -23.46 20.59
CA GLN A 7 -86.11 -22.80 19.34
C GLN A 7 -87.08 -22.18 18.27
N PRO A 8 -86.61 -21.34 17.30
CA PRO A 8 -85.23 -20.88 16.98
C PRO A 8 -85.05 -19.36 16.64
N LEU A 9 -83.80 -18.89 16.43
CA LEU A 9 -83.34 -18.09 15.24
C LEU A 9 -81.82 -17.73 15.31
N GLN A 10 -81.28 -17.00 14.31
CA GLN A 10 -79.88 -17.07 13.84
C GLN A 10 -79.32 -15.72 13.30
N GLU A 11 -77.99 -15.50 13.44
CA GLU A 11 -77.14 -14.41 12.87
C GLU A 11 -77.50 -12.94 13.30
N GLU A 12 -76.63 -11.92 13.31
CA GLU A 12 -75.40 -11.58 12.55
C GLU A 12 -74.25 -10.94 13.40
N GLN A 13 -73.11 -10.63 12.75
CA GLN A 13 -72.06 -9.65 13.15
C GLN A 13 -72.43 -8.22 12.57
N PRO A 14 -71.74 -7.06 12.81
CA PRO A 14 -70.30 -6.90 13.12
C PRO A 14 -69.79 -5.63 13.90
N HIS A 15 -68.46 -5.56 14.05
CA HIS A 15 -67.53 -4.40 14.07
C HIS A 15 -67.58 -3.25 15.10
N GLU A 16 -66.42 -2.57 15.18
CA GLU A 16 -66.01 -1.52 16.12
C GLU A 16 -66.60 -0.13 15.79
N LEU A 17 -66.62 0.77 16.79
CA LEU A 17 -66.54 2.21 16.52
C LEU A 17 -65.78 3.00 17.60
N LEU A 18 -65.32 4.18 17.17
CA LEU A 18 -64.37 5.15 17.72
C LEU A 18 -64.57 5.67 19.16
N CYS A 19 -63.58 6.44 19.63
CA CYS A 19 -63.58 7.19 20.89
C CYS A 19 -64.36 8.52 20.81
N GLU A 20 -64.88 9.00 21.95
CA GLU A 20 -65.24 10.39 22.23
C GLU A 20 -64.79 10.80 23.66
N GLU A 21 -64.74 12.11 23.93
CA GLU A 21 -64.27 12.75 25.18
C GLU A 21 -65.41 13.66 25.73
N ASP A 22 -65.52 14.09 26.98
CA ASP A 22 -64.64 14.13 28.17
C ASP A 22 -65.57 14.01 29.44
N SER A 23 -65.16 13.90 30.71
CA SER A 23 -64.60 15.02 31.49
C SER A 23 -64.60 14.84 33.02
N VAL A 24 -63.76 15.65 33.68
CA VAL A 24 -63.72 16.02 35.11
C VAL A 24 -63.60 14.90 36.17
N LEU A 25 -62.35 14.54 36.52
CA LEU A 25 -61.79 14.79 37.87
C LEU A 25 -60.26 14.55 37.91
N GLY A 26 -59.57 15.13 38.90
CA GLY A 26 -58.12 15.39 38.84
C GLY A 26 -57.16 14.31 39.36
N GLU A 27 -55.90 14.46 38.93
CA GLU A 27 -54.63 13.89 39.45
C GLU A 27 -54.44 12.35 39.52
N GLU A 28 -55.45 11.52 39.76
CA GLU A 28 -55.26 10.04 39.81
C GLU A 28 -54.94 9.41 38.43
N GLY A 29 -55.31 10.09 37.32
CA GLY A 29 -55.19 9.57 35.96
C GLY A 29 -53.77 9.25 35.50
N SER A 30 -52.75 9.98 35.97
CA SER A 30 -51.36 9.77 35.54
C SER A 30 -50.79 8.43 36.03
N ARG A 31 -51.06 8.08 37.30
CA ARG A 31 -50.57 6.83 37.91
C ARG A 31 -51.27 5.62 37.30
N ASN A 32 -52.55 5.73 36.99
CA ASN A 32 -53.31 4.68 36.33
C ASN A 32 -52.90 4.50 34.86
N ARG A 33 -52.57 5.58 34.12
CA ARG A 33 -52.05 5.47 32.76
C ARG A 33 -50.70 4.73 32.71
N VAL A 34 -49.79 5.04 33.63
CA VAL A 34 -48.53 4.29 33.78
C VAL A 34 -48.78 2.84 34.19
N LEU A 35 -49.76 2.57 35.07
CA LEU A 35 -50.13 1.20 35.44
C LEU A 35 -50.65 0.40 34.23
N VAL A 36 -51.52 1.00 33.42
CA VAL A 36 -52.08 0.39 32.20
C VAL A 36 -51.02 0.19 31.12
N GLU A 37 -50.11 1.14 30.92
CA GLU A 37 -48.95 0.93 30.03
C GLU A 37 -48.04 -0.20 30.55
N LEU A 38 -47.85 -0.31 31.86
CA LEU A 38 -47.10 -1.42 32.47
C LEU A 38 -47.83 -2.76 32.31
N GLU A 39 -49.15 -2.82 32.47
CA GLU A 39 -49.96 -4.02 32.25
C GLU A 39 -49.97 -4.45 30.78
N ILE A 40 -50.10 -3.49 29.85
CA ILE A 40 -49.98 -3.75 28.41
C ILE A 40 -48.56 -4.24 28.07
N LEU A 41 -47.51 -3.65 28.66
CA LEU A 41 -46.13 -4.09 28.49
C LEU A 41 -45.91 -5.50 29.09
N VAL A 42 -46.47 -5.80 30.26
CA VAL A 42 -46.41 -7.12 30.91
C VAL A 42 -47.18 -8.17 30.10
N CYS A 43 -48.36 -7.84 29.57
CA CYS A 43 -49.10 -8.74 28.68
C CYS A 43 -48.35 -8.97 27.35
N LYS A 44 -47.82 -7.91 26.73
CA LYS A 44 -47.07 -7.99 25.46
C LYS A 44 -45.75 -8.76 25.63
N THR A 45 -45.02 -8.54 26.72
CA THR A 45 -43.81 -9.31 27.05
C THR A 45 -44.13 -10.76 27.44
N ARG A 46 -45.18 -11.02 28.24
CA ARG A 46 -45.66 -12.38 28.55
C ARG A 46 -46.07 -13.15 27.29
N GLN A 47 -46.74 -12.49 26.35
CA GLN A 47 -47.15 -13.09 25.08
C GLN A 47 -45.94 -13.30 24.14
N MET A 48 -44.98 -12.38 24.11
CA MET A 48 -43.70 -12.52 23.40
C MET A 48 -42.85 -13.67 23.96
N VAL A 49 -42.70 -13.77 25.28
CA VAL A 49 -42.02 -14.88 25.97
C VAL A 49 -42.77 -16.20 25.73
N GLY A 50 -44.11 -16.19 25.75
CA GLY A 50 -44.93 -17.36 25.41
C GLY A 50 -44.72 -17.84 23.97
N LYS A 51 -44.68 -16.94 22.99
CA LYS A 51 -44.33 -17.26 21.59
C LYS A 51 -42.91 -17.78 21.48
N MET A 52 -41.93 -17.09 22.08
CA MET A 52 -40.51 -17.49 22.10
C MET A 52 -40.29 -18.86 22.77
N MET A 53 -41.06 -19.20 23.82
CA MET A 53 -40.99 -20.50 24.47
C MET A 53 -41.59 -21.62 23.60
N LYS A 54 -42.58 -21.32 22.74
CA LYS A 54 -43.13 -22.28 21.78
C LYS A 54 -42.15 -22.55 20.62
N THR A 55 -41.63 -21.53 19.95
CA THR A 55 -40.75 -21.71 18.77
C THR A 55 -39.28 -21.95 19.13
N GLY A 56 -38.74 -21.22 20.12
CA GLY A 56 -37.33 -21.27 20.51
C GLY A 56 -37.03 -22.09 21.77
N GLY A 57 -38.04 -22.63 22.46
CA GLY A 57 -37.92 -23.23 23.79
C GLY A 57 -36.87 -24.34 23.93
N LYS A 58 -36.68 -25.17 22.89
CA LYS A 58 -35.64 -26.22 22.85
C LYS A 58 -34.22 -25.62 22.98
N VAL A 59 -33.97 -24.53 22.27
CA VAL A 59 -32.67 -23.83 22.28
C VAL A 59 -32.46 -23.08 23.59
N LEU A 60 -33.51 -22.42 24.10
CA LEU A 60 -33.47 -21.73 25.39
C LEU A 60 -33.10 -22.70 26.53
N LEU A 61 -33.69 -23.90 26.57
CA LEU A 61 -33.33 -24.90 27.57
C LEU A 61 -31.86 -25.35 27.45
N THR A 62 -31.37 -25.64 26.24
CA THR A 62 -29.96 -26.01 26.06
C THR A 62 -29.01 -24.91 26.50
N ALA A 63 -29.30 -23.65 26.18
CA ALA A 63 -28.49 -22.51 26.63
C ALA A 63 -28.46 -22.42 28.17
N LEU A 64 -29.60 -22.61 28.84
CA LEU A 64 -29.68 -22.54 30.31
C LEU A 64 -28.99 -23.71 31.03
N LEU A 65 -29.00 -24.91 30.44
CA LEU A 65 -28.17 -26.04 30.92
C LEU A 65 -26.67 -25.72 30.83
N GLY A 66 -26.24 -25.10 29.74
CA GLY A 66 -24.86 -24.61 29.59
C GLY A 66 -24.52 -23.54 30.64
N ILE A 67 -25.36 -22.52 30.79
CA ILE A 67 -25.12 -21.39 31.71
C ILE A 67 -25.11 -21.85 33.18
N THR A 68 -26.07 -22.68 33.61
CA THR A 68 -26.06 -23.25 34.98
C THR A 68 -24.84 -24.14 35.24
N GLY A 69 -24.37 -24.87 34.22
CA GLY A 69 -23.15 -25.67 34.33
C GLY A 69 -21.87 -24.86 34.53
N ILE A 70 -21.78 -23.63 34.00
CA ILE A 70 -20.54 -22.83 34.01
C ILE A 70 -20.46 -21.72 35.06
N ILE A 71 -21.59 -21.22 35.59
CA ILE A 71 -21.57 -20.08 36.53
C ILE A 71 -20.70 -20.36 37.76
N PHE A 72 -20.81 -21.57 38.31
CA PHE A 72 -20.02 -21.99 39.45
C PHE A 72 -19.62 -23.47 39.28
N PRO A 73 -18.32 -23.80 39.18
CA PRO A 73 -17.88 -25.16 38.90
C PRO A 73 -17.88 -26.03 40.17
N SER A 74 -18.73 -27.05 40.19
CA SER A 74 -18.78 -28.08 41.24
C SER A 74 -19.18 -29.43 40.66
N LEU A 75 -19.07 -30.49 41.48
CA LEU A 75 -19.52 -31.83 41.08
C LEU A 75 -21.02 -31.89 40.77
N SER A 76 -21.85 -31.02 41.37
CA SER A 76 -23.29 -30.95 41.07
C SER A 76 -23.58 -30.21 39.75
N SER A 77 -22.91 -29.09 39.48
CA SER A 77 -23.12 -28.35 38.23
C SER A 77 -22.49 -29.02 37.00
N LEU A 78 -21.51 -29.93 37.19
CA LEU A 78 -20.95 -30.78 36.12
C LEU A 78 -22.04 -31.54 35.34
N LEU A 79 -23.11 -31.98 36.01
CA LEU A 79 -24.18 -32.74 35.36
C LEU A 79 -24.99 -31.91 34.36
N TYR A 80 -25.23 -30.61 34.62
CA TYR A 80 -25.86 -29.74 33.62
C TYR A 80 -24.94 -29.49 32.43
N LEU A 81 -23.63 -29.32 32.68
CA LEU A 81 -22.62 -29.13 31.63
C LEU A 81 -22.50 -30.36 30.72
N LEU A 82 -22.50 -31.57 31.28
CA LEU A 82 -22.49 -32.82 30.52
C LEU A 82 -23.77 -32.99 29.70
N CYS A 83 -24.95 -32.76 30.30
CA CYS A 83 -26.23 -32.78 29.57
C CYS A 83 -26.23 -31.79 28.39
N PHE A 84 -25.71 -30.57 28.59
CA PHE A 84 -25.53 -29.58 27.54
C PHE A 84 -24.59 -30.06 26.43
N GLN A 85 -23.40 -30.56 26.77
CA GLN A 85 -22.42 -31.08 25.81
C GLN A 85 -22.96 -32.26 24.99
N VAL A 86 -23.70 -33.18 25.61
CA VAL A 86 -24.35 -34.30 24.91
C VAL A 86 -25.44 -33.79 23.96
N LEU A 87 -26.32 -32.90 24.39
CA LEU A 87 -27.38 -32.33 23.54
C LEU A 87 -26.80 -31.60 22.32
N CYS A 88 -25.78 -30.76 22.52
CA CYS A 88 -25.15 -30.00 21.44
C CYS A 88 -24.32 -30.89 20.50
N SER A 89 -23.61 -31.89 21.03
CA SER A 89 -22.84 -32.83 20.19
C SER A 89 -23.76 -33.77 19.39
N TRP A 90 -24.89 -34.20 19.97
CA TRP A 90 -25.90 -34.97 19.26
C TRP A 90 -26.56 -34.14 18.15
N TRP A 91 -26.94 -32.89 18.46
CA TRP A 91 -27.47 -31.95 17.46
C TRP A 91 -26.48 -31.71 16.30
N ALA A 92 -25.18 -31.53 16.59
CA ALA A 92 -24.17 -31.38 15.55
C ALA A 92 -24.09 -32.63 14.64
N TRP A 93 -24.26 -33.83 15.21
CA TRP A 93 -24.20 -35.10 14.50
C TRP A 93 -25.46 -35.37 13.65
N SER A 94 -26.64 -35.48 14.27
CA SER A 94 -27.88 -35.85 13.59
C SER A 94 -28.65 -34.67 12.98
N GLY A 95 -28.44 -33.45 13.47
CA GLY A 95 -29.22 -32.24 13.10
C GLY A 95 -30.54 -32.08 13.85
N GLN A 96 -31.14 -33.19 14.29
CA GLN A 96 -32.34 -33.21 15.13
C GLN A 96 -32.06 -34.00 16.41
N VAL A 97 -32.33 -33.39 17.57
CA VAL A 97 -32.29 -34.11 18.86
C VAL A 97 -33.57 -34.95 18.96
N PRO A 98 -33.49 -36.28 19.17
CA PRO A 98 -34.67 -37.13 19.21
C PRO A 98 -35.60 -36.72 20.37
N PRO A 99 -36.93 -36.71 20.14
CA PRO A 99 -37.89 -36.13 21.09
C PRO A 99 -37.94 -36.91 22.42
N THR A 100 -37.64 -38.22 22.38
CA THR A 100 -37.50 -39.09 23.56
C THR A 100 -36.35 -38.66 24.47
N LEU A 101 -35.16 -38.41 23.89
CA LEU A 101 -33.98 -37.95 24.62
C LEU A 101 -34.21 -36.55 25.20
N PHE A 102 -34.74 -35.61 24.40
CA PHE A 102 -35.06 -34.26 24.88
C PHE A 102 -36.10 -34.28 26.02
N ARG A 103 -37.14 -35.11 25.92
CA ARG A 103 -38.15 -35.29 26.98
C ARG A 103 -37.54 -35.88 28.25
N CYS A 104 -36.67 -36.90 28.12
CA CYS A 104 -35.96 -37.51 29.25
C CYS A 104 -35.07 -36.49 29.98
N VAL A 105 -34.21 -35.76 29.25
CA VAL A 105 -33.33 -34.74 29.85
C VAL A 105 -34.14 -33.59 30.47
N SER A 106 -35.28 -33.22 29.88
CA SER A 106 -36.17 -32.19 30.46
C SER A 106 -36.72 -32.63 31.82
N VAL A 107 -37.25 -33.86 31.93
CA VAL A 107 -37.80 -34.39 33.19
C VAL A 107 -36.69 -34.59 34.25
N MET A 108 -35.54 -35.15 33.86
CA MET A 108 -34.40 -35.31 34.77
C MET A 108 -33.86 -33.96 35.26
N SER A 109 -33.77 -32.96 34.38
CA SER A 109 -33.35 -31.61 34.76
C SER A 109 -34.36 -30.92 35.70
N LEU A 110 -35.67 -31.19 35.58
CA LEU A 110 -36.69 -30.62 36.47
C LEU A 110 -36.50 -31.12 37.90
N LEU A 111 -36.38 -32.44 38.06
CA LEU A 111 -36.16 -33.08 39.35
C LEU A 111 -34.82 -32.65 39.95
N TYR A 112 -33.73 -32.74 39.16
CA TYR A 112 -32.39 -32.46 39.65
C TYR A 112 -32.17 -30.98 40.01
N SER A 113 -32.73 -30.03 39.25
CA SER A 113 -32.65 -28.59 39.60
C SER A 113 -33.43 -28.27 40.88
N SER A 114 -34.59 -28.89 41.09
CA SER A 114 -35.37 -28.76 42.34
C SER A 114 -34.59 -29.29 43.55
N SER A 115 -34.07 -30.53 43.47
CA SER A 115 -33.28 -31.12 44.57
C SER A 115 -31.98 -30.36 44.86
N HIS A 116 -31.31 -29.85 43.83
CA HIS A 116 -30.07 -29.08 43.99
C HIS A 116 -30.33 -27.69 44.61
N PHE A 117 -31.41 -27.01 44.23
CA PHE A 117 -31.80 -25.74 44.86
C PHE A 117 -32.19 -25.95 46.34
N LEU A 118 -32.94 -27.03 46.64
CA LEU A 118 -33.29 -27.40 48.01
C LEU A 118 -32.03 -27.70 48.86
N LEU A 119 -31.06 -28.43 48.31
CA LEU A 119 -29.78 -28.72 48.99
C LEU A 119 -29.01 -27.44 49.30
N PHE A 120 -28.90 -26.52 48.33
CA PHE A 120 -28.22 -25.23 48.52
C PHE A 120 -28.90 -24.37 49.60
N TYR A 121 -30.24 -24.36 49.63
CA TYR A 121 -31.03 -23.63 50.62
C TYR A 121 -30.88 -24.24 52.02
N CYS A 122 -30.92 -25.57 52.14
CA CYS A 122 -30.70 -26.26 53.41
C CYS A 122 -29.29 -26.01 53.97
N TYR A 123 -28.26 -25.90 53.11
CA TYR A 123 -26.90 -25.57 53.54
C TYR A 123 -26.74 -24.14 54.10
N GLN A 124 -27.74 -23.26 53.97
CA GLN A 124 -27.73 -21.97 54.67
C GLN A 124 -28.19 -22.07 56.14
N LEU A 125 -28.60 -23.26 56.61
CA LEU A 125 -28.92 -23.50 58.02
C LEU A 125 -27.61 -23.66 58.84
N PRO A 126 -27.42 -22.91 59.94
CA PRO A 126 -26.16 -22.94 60.72
C PRO A 126 -25.71 -24.34 61.13
N TRP A 127 -26.63 -25.22 61.53
CA TRP A 127 -26.35 -26.59 61.93
C TRP A 127 -25.71 -27.44 60.81
N LEU A 128 -26.05 -27.21 59.54
CA LEU A 128 -25.44 -27.92 58.41
C LEU A 128 -24.02 -27.41 58.09
N GLN A 129 -23.75 -26.13 58.34
CA GLN A 129 -22.42 -25.53 58.22
C GLN A 129 -21.50 -25.91 59.39
N GLU A 130 -22.06 -26.20 60.57
CA GLU A 130 -21.31 -26.72 61.72
C GLU A 130 -20.89 -28.18 61.51
N VAL A 131 -21.75 -29.01 60.90
CA VAL A 131 -21.44 -30.42 60.55
C VAL A 131 -20.51 -30.51 59.34
N TRP A 132 -20.67 -29.64 58.33
CA TRP A 132 -19.80 -29.54 57.16
C TRP A 132 -19.30 -28.09 57.01
N PRO A 133 -18.19 -27.71 57.67
CA PRO A 133 -17.64 -26.36 57.52
C PRO A 133 -17.15 -26.10 56.08
N PRO A 134 -17.20 -24.84 55.60
CA PRO A 134 -16.93 -24.51 54.20
C PRO A 134 -15.51 -24.86 53.74
N ASP A 135 -14.54 -24.93 54.66
CA ASP A 135 -13.15 -25.33 54.41
C ASP A 135 -12.99 -26.84 54.08
N CYS A 136 -14.01 -27.67 54.34
CA CYS A 136 -13.94 -29.09 54.04
C CYS A 136 -13.93 -29.34 52.52
N THR A 137 -13.00 -30.20 52.08
CA THR A 137 -12.89 -30.64 50.68
C THR A 137 -14.21 -31.18 50.12
N SER A 138 -14.99 -31.90 50.94
CA SER A 138 -16.31 -32.43 50.56
C SER A 138 -17.33 -31.33 50.24
N ALA A 139 -17.40 -30.27 51.07
CA ALA A 139 -18.28 -29.13 50.84
C ALA A 139 -17.85 -28.35 49.59
N SER A 140 -16.53 -28.12 49.46
CA SER A 140 -15.92 -27.43 48.31
C SER A 140 -16.17 -28.16 46.98
N VAL A 141 -16.00 -29.49 46.93
CA VAL A 141 -16.22 -30.29 45.70
C VAL A 141 -17.70 -30.39 45.33
N LEU A 142 -18.60 -30.49 46.31
CA LEU A 142 -20.05 -30.44 46.06
C LEU A 142 -20.55 -29.05 45.66
N GLY A 143 -19.77 -27.99 45.94
CA GLY A 143 -20.14 -26.61 45.66
C GLY A 143 -21.09 -26.00 46.70
N LEU A 144 -20.98 -26.45 47.96
CA LEU A 144 -21.76 -25.91 49.07
C LEU A 144 -21.12 -24.61 49.58
N VAL A 145 -21.77 -23.48 49.32
CA VAL A 145 -21.26 -22.14 49.64
C VAL A 145 -22.13 -21.47 50.70
N SER A 146 -21.51 -21.04 51.80
CA SER A 146 -22.15 -20.30 52.89
C SER A 146 -22.28 -18.83 52.50
N VAL A 147 -23.44 -18.45 51.93
CA VAL A 147 -23.74 -17.06 51.53
C VAL A 147 -23.99 -16.20 52.77
N VAL A 148 -24.69 -16.77 53.75
CA VAL A 148 -24.77 -16.24 55.11
C VAL A 148 -23.62 -16.84 55.93
N SER A 149 -22.85 -15.99 56.61
CA SER A 149 -21.79 -16.40 57.54
C SER A 149 -22.31 -16.41 58.98
N VAL A 150 -21.93 -17.44 59.75
CA VAL A 150 -22.38 -17.66 61.13
C VAL A 150 -21.34 -17.16 62.13
N ASP A 151 -21.50 -15.92 62.61
CA ASP A 151 -20.73 -15.42 63.75
C ASP A 151 -21.27 -16.03 65.05
N CYS A 152 -20.53 -16.97 65.65
CA CYS A 152 -20.89 -17.58 66.95
C CYS A 152 -21.04 -16.54 68.08
N ALA A 153 -20.45 -15.35 67.92
CA ALA A 153 -20.56 -14.23 68.87
C ALA A 153 -21.79 -13.31 68.66
N ALA A 154 -22.48 -13.41 67.50
CA ALA A 154 -23.59 -12.52 67.15
C ALA A 154 -24.65 -13.18 66.25
N PRO A 155 -25.28 -14.31 66.65
CA PRO A 155 -26.18 -15.09 65.80
C PRO A 155 -27.47 -14.37 65.34
N TRP A 156 -27.80 -13.22 65.94
CA TRP A 156 -28.92 -12.36 65.51
C TRP A 156 -28.57 -11.42 64.34
N LYS A 157 -27.29 -11.29 63.99
CA LYS A 157 -26.81 -10.38 62.94
C LYS A 157 -26.61 -11.17 61.64
N LEU A 158 -27.55 -11.03 60.70
CA LEU A 158 -27.40 -11.59 59.34
C LEU A 158 -26.18 -10.95 58.66
N GLN A 159 -25.10 -11.71 58.53
CA GLN A 159 -23.90 -11.30 57.80
C GLN A 159 -23.82 -12.07 56.50
N VAL A 160 -23.69 -11.33 55.40
CA VAL A 160 -23.39 -11.88 54.08
C VAL A 160 -21.87 -11.94 53.97
N ASN A 161 -21.30 -13.07 53.56
CA ASN A 161 -19.86 -13.20 53.45
C ASN A 161 -19.32 -12.25 52.36
N SER A 162 -18.51 -11.26 52.77
CA SER A 162 -17.92 -10.23 51.91
C SER A 162 -16.79 -10.72 51.01
N GLU A 163 -16.28 -11.93 51.24
CA GLU A 163 -15.23 -12.55 50.40
C GLU A 163 -15.81 -13.24 49.14
N LEU A 164 -17.13 -13.36 49.05
CA LEU A 164 -17.80 -13.99 47.90
C LEU A 164 -17.87 -13.07 46.68
N SER A 165 -17.43 -13.59 45.54
CA SER A 165 -17.60 -12.96 44.23
C SER A 165 -19.05 -13.01 43.72
N TRP A 166 -19.36 -12.19 42.72
CA TRP A 166 -20.66 -12.10 42.06
C TRP A 166 -21.19 -13.45 41.51
N PHE A 167 -20.32 -14.40 41.16
CA PHE A 167 -20.73 -15.67 40.57
C PHE A 167 -21.28 -16.69 41.58
N HIS A 168 -20.95 -16.55 42.87
CA HIS A 168 -21.61 -17.33 43.92
C HIS A 168 -23.07 -16.90 44.13
N PHE A 169 -23.33 -15.59 44.09
CA PHE A 169 -24.68 -15.03 44.25
C PHE A 169 -25.61 -15.31 43.05
N SER A 170 -25.05 -15.42 41.83
CA SER A 170 -25.86 -15.65 40.62
C SER A 170 -26.22 -17.12 40.39
N SER A 171 -25.46 -18.08 40.96
CA SER A 171 -25.72 -19.52 40.77
C SER A 171 -27.14 -19.96 41.18
N PRO A 172 -27.68 -19.63 42.37
CA PRO A 172 -29.03 -20.04 42.76
C PRO A 172 -30.12 -19.37 41.93
N LEU A 173 -29.91 -18.12 41.51
CA LEU A 173 -30.85 -17.36 40.69
C LEU A 173 -31.04 -18.02 39.31
N VAL A 174 -29.94 -18.44 38.67
CA VAL A 174 -30.01 -19.08 37.35
C VAL A 174 -30.44 -20.55 37.45
N LEU A 175 -30.16 -21.23 38.57
CA LEU A 175 -30.72 -22.56 38.86
C LEU A 175 -32.26 -22.50 39.00
N LEU A 176 -32.79 -21.49 39.69
CA LEU A 176 -34.23 -21.23 39.79
C LEU A 176 -34.85 -20.85 38.43
N LEU A 177 -34.13 -20.11 37.59
CA LEU A 177 -34.56 -19.76 36.24
C LEU A 177 -34.56 -20.99 35.29
N LEU A 178 -33.59 -21.89 35.41
CA LEU A 178 -33.60 -23.20 34.74
C LEU A 178 -34.84 -24.01 35.17
N TYR A 179 -35.07 -24.17 36.47
CA TYR A 179 -36.24 -24.89 36.99
C TYR A 179 -37.56 -24.32 36.41
N ASN A 180 -37.74 -23.00 36.45
CA ASN A 180 -38.96 -22.34 35.95
C ASN A 180 -39.15 -22.48 34.43
N THR A 181 -38.07 -22.42 33.64
CA THR A 181 -38.16 -22.62 32.18
C THR A 181 -38.43 -24.08 31.81
N VAL A 182 -37.82 -25.05 32.50
CA VAL A 182 -38.13 -26.48 32.34
C VAL A 182 -39.58 -26.75 32.73
N ALA A 183 -40.06 -26.22 33.87
CA ALA A 183 -41.44 -26.38 34.32
C ALA A 183 -42.44 -25.77 33.32
N SER A 184 -42.13 -24.61 32.72
CA SER A 184 -42.94 -24.00 31.66
C SER A 184 -42.97 -24.84 30.38
N LEU A 185 -41.83 -25.39 29.95
CA LEU A 185 -41.73 -26.27 28.79
C LEU A 185 -42.50 -27.58 29.01
N TRP A 186 -42.32 -28.20 30.18
CA TRP A 186 -43.04 -29.42 30.56
C TRP A 186 -44.54 -29.18 30.62
N ARG A 187 -44.99 -28.08 31.25
CA ARG A 187 -46.41 -27.69 31.26
C ARG A 187 -46.96 -27.51 29.84
N ASN A 188 -46.23 -26.83 28.95
CA ASN A 188 -46.64 -26.65 27.56
C ASN A 188 -46.73 -27.98 26.78
N GLN A 189 -45.77 -28.90 26.98
CA GLN A 189 -45.78 -30.25 26.39
C GLN A 189 -46.95 -31.10 26.92
N VAL A 190 -47.21 -31.05 28.22
CA VAL A 190 -48.36 -31.73 28.84
C VAL A 190 -49.67 -31.17 28.28
N THR A 191 -49.84 -29.84 28.26
CA THR A 191 -51.06 -29.21 27.71
C THR A 191 -51.30 -29.54 26.24
N THR A 192 -50.26 -29.57 25.40
CA THR A 192 -50.41 -30.00 23.99
C THR A 192 -50.74 -31.49 23.87
N SER A 193 -50.11 -32.36 24.67
CA SER A 193 -50.44 -33.80 24.67
C SER A 193 -51.86 -34.11 25.15
N PHE A 194 -52.40 -33.31 26.08
CA PHE A 194 -53.80 -33.41 26.50
C PHE A 194 -54.76 -32.90 25.41
N LEU A 195 -54.44 -31.82 24.69
CA LEU A 195 -55.24 -31.36 23.55
C LEU A 195 -55.26 -32.38 22.41
N SER A 196 -54.11 -32.97 22.05
CA SER A 196 -54.08 -34.02 21.02
C SER A 196 -54.85 -35.27 21.46
N ALA A 197 -54.80 -35.63 22.75
CA ALA A 197 -55.58 -36.74 23.29
C ALA A 197 -57.09 -36.47 23.31
N SER A 198 -57.54 -35.23 23.58
CA SER A 198 -58.97 -34.90 23.50
C SER A 198 -59.47 -34.83 22.05
N ILE A 199 -58.68 -34.26 21.13
CA ILE A 199 -59.05 -34.20 19.70
C ILE A 199 -59.09 -35.61 19.09
N SER A 200 -58.14 -36.47 19.44
CA SER A 200 -58.14 -37.89 19.06
C SER A 200 -59.27 -38.71 19.71
N GLY A 201 -59.87 -38.22 20.81
CA GLY A 201 -60.95 -38.88 21.53
C GLY A 201 -62.35 -38.63 20.94
N ASP A 202 -62.57 -37.48 20.30
CA ASP A 202 -63.87 -37.06 19.76
C ASP A 202 -64.12 -37.47 18.29
N LEU A 203 -63.15 -38.10 17.61
CA LEU A 203 -63.39 -38.68 16.28
C LEU A 203 -64.20 -39.99 16.38
N THR A 204 -65.52 -39.86 16.28
CA THR A 204 -66.41 -41.04 16.18
C THR A 204 -66.02 -41.93 14.99
N ALA A 205 -66.06 -43.25 15.21
CA ALA A 205 -65.58 -44.24 14.23
C ALA A 205 -66.30 -44.18 12.86
N GLU A 206 -67.48 -43.58 12.79
CA GLU A 206 -68.21 -43.31 11.54
C GLU A 206 -67.50 -42.25 10.69
N ARG A 207 -66.93 -41.19 11.28
CA ARG A 207 -66.18 -40.16 10.55
C ARG A 207 -64.87 -40.72 9.97
N LYS A 208 -64.22 -41.64 10.70
CA LYS A 208 -63.08 -42.44 10.19
C LYS A 208 -63.48 -43.28 8.97
N ARG A 209 -64.61 -43.99 9.03
CA ARG A 209 -65.17 -44.77 7.90
C ARG A 209 -65.59 -43.89 6.72
N GLU A 210 -66.05 -42.66 6.97
CA GLU A 210 -66.43 -41.69 5.94
C GLU A 210 -65.21 -41.18 5.16
N LEU A 211 -64.09 -40.93 5.85
CA LEU A 211 -62.81 -40.60 5.23
C LEU A 211 -62.24 -41.79 4.45
N TRP A 212 -62.30 -43.00 5.02
CA TRP A 212 -61.87 -44.23 4.33
C TRP A 212 -62.66 -44.51 3.05
N ARG A 213 -63.98 -44.23 3.02
CA ARG A 213 -64.77 -44.29 1.78
C ARG A 213 -64.35 -43.21 0.78
N ARG A 214 -64.20 -41.95 1.21
CA ARG A 214 -63.70 -40.87 0.33
C ARG A 214 -62.30 -41.14 -0.26
N ALA A 215 -61.45 -41.91 0.43
CA ALA A 215 -60.14 -42.31 -0.06
C ALA A 215 -60.18 -43.45 -1.10
N HIS A 216 -61.28 -44.21 -1.19
CA HIS A 216 -61.47 -45.26 -2.20
C HIS A 216 -62.32 -44.82 -3.40
N ASP A 217 -63.22 -43.83 -3.24
CA ASP A 217 -64.09 -43.34 -4.32
C ASP A 217 -63.41 -42.34 -5.28
N ARG A 218 -62.23 -42.71 -5.82
CA ARG A 218 -61.68 -42.12 -7.07
C ARG A 218 -61.27 -43.23 -8.04
N PRO A 219 -61.74 -43.23 -9.30
CA PRO A 219 -61.50 -44.33 -10.23
C PRO A 219 -60.14 -44.25 -10.92
N ASP A 220 -59.43 -45.38 -10.96
CA ASP A 220 -58.29 -45.58 -11.85
C ASP A 220 -58.71 -45.61 -13.33
N LEU A 221 -57.96 -44.92 -14.18
CA LEU A 221 -58.01 -45.11 -15.62
C LEU A 221 -56.75 -45.83 -16.12
N LYS A 222 -56.88 -47.16 -16.21
CA LYS A 222 -56.27 -48.12 -17.17
C LYS A 222 -55.10 -47.61 -18.06
N GLN A 223 -54.05 -48.42 -18.33
CA GLN A 223 -54.07 -49.89 -18.49
C GLN A 223 -52.69 -50.58 -18.54
N SER A 224 -52.63 -51.86 -18.13
CA SER A 224 -51.81 -53.00 -18.65
C SER A 224 -50.40 -52.77 -19.23
N GLY A 225 -49.36 -53.58 -18.93
CA GLY A 225 -49.23 -54.88 -18.22
C GLY A 225 -47.81 -55.46 -18.49
N LEU A 226 -47.44 -56.73 -18.29
CA LEU A 226 -48.09 -57.93 -17.72
C LEU A 226 -47.00 -59.04 -17.50
N LEU A 227 -46.81 -59.53 -16.26
CA LEU A 227 -46.04 -60.76 -15.89
C LEU A 227 -44.53 -60.78 -16.27
N ASP A 228 -43.65 -61.60 -15.66
CA ASP A 228 -43.84 -62.86 -14.91
C ASP A 228 -43.01 -62.92 -13.59
N SER A 229 -43.21 -64.01 -12.86
CA SER A 229 -42.58 -64.49 -11.63
C SER A 229 -41.12 -64.99 -11.82
N SER A 230 -40.37 -65.54 -10.86
CA SER A 230 -40.61 -65.97 -9.46
C SER A 230 -39.27 -66.07 -8.69
N VAL A 231 -39.34 -66.13 -7.34
CA VAL A 231 -38.87 -67.22 -6.44
C VAL A 231 -38.37 -66.67 -5.08
N PHE A 232 -39.04 -67.12 -4.00
CA PHE A 232 -38.61 -67.50 -2.62
C PHE A 232 -37.11 -67.38 -2.20
N ASP A 233 -36.69 -67.32 -0.93
CA ASP A 233 -37.25 -67.81 0.37
C ASP A 233 -36.52 -67.11 1.57
N THR A 234 -36.78 -67.23 2.89
CA THR A 234 -37.76 -67.92 3.79
C THR A 234 -37.91 -67.12 5.12
N ALA A 235 -38.99 -67.32 5.91
CA ALA A 235 -39.07 -67.46 7.40
C ALA A 235 -38.38 -66.47 8.41
N ASP A 236 -38.91 -66.20 9.62
CA ASP A 236 -40.21 -66.57 10.25
C ASP A 236 -40.59 -65.70 11.50
N THR A 237 -41.84 -65.86 11.97
CA THR A 237 -42.46 -65.36 13.24
C THR A 237 -42.58 -63.83 13.44
N LEU A 238 -43.76 -63.19 13.66
CA LEU A 238 -44.90 -63.40 14.59
C LEU A 238 -44.54 -62.95 16.04
N GLU A 239 -45.30 -62.10 16.76
CA GLU A 239 -46.73 -61.75 16.72
C GLU A 239 -47.05 -60.26 17.08
N THR A 240 -48.29 -59.84 16.80
CA THR A 240 -49.05 -58.63 17.24
C THR A 240 -48.38 -57.50 18.06
N CYS A 241 -48.47 -56.27 17.53
CA CYS A 241 -49.43 -55.28 18.09
C CYS A 241 -49.70 -54.14 17.09
N VAL A 242 -50.98 -53.83 16.81
CA VAL A 242 -51.38 -52.69 15.98
C VAL A 242 -51.36 -51.41 16.82
N PHE A 243 -50.84 -50.32 16.26
CA PHE A 243 -51.14 -48.95 16.70
C PHE A 243 -51.35 -48.06 15.47
N GLU A 244 -52.36 -47.20 15.51
CA GLU A 244 -52.76 -46.39 14.37
C GLU A 244 -51.74 -45.27 14.09
N GLY A 245 -51.27 -45.20 12.84
CA GLY A 245 -50.46 -44.09 12.34
C GLY A 245 -51.30 -43.15 11.48
N GLU A 246 -51.85 -42.11 12.08
CA GLU A 246 -52.57 -41.03 11.40
C GLU A 246 -52.12 -39.65 11.92
N GLY A 247 -52.22 -38.61 11.08
CA GLY A 247 -52.40 -37.24 11.54
C GLY A 247 -51.16 -36.44 11.97
N TRP A 248 -50.13 -36.35 11.13
CA TRP A 248 -49.10 -35.27 11.24
C TRP A 248 -48.76 -34.55 9.93
N GLU A 249 -49.40 -34.87 8.80
CA GLU A 249 -49.13 -34.22 7.51
C GLU A 249 -50.05 -33.02 7.23
N GLU A 250 -51.33 -33.06 7.64
CA GLU A 250 -52.33 -31.99 7.41
C GLU A 250 -52.13 -30.70 8.25
N GLN A 251 -50.93 -30.44 8.80
CA GLN A 251 -50.62 -29.17 9.49
C GLN A 251 -49.32 -28.49 9.03
N GLU A 252 -48.62 -29.03 8.03
CA GLU A 252 -47.56 -28.26 7.33
C GLU A 252 -48.10 -27.52 6.09
N ASP A 253 -49.26 -27.91 5.53
CA ASP A 253 -49.81 -27.29 4.31
C ASP A 253 -50.46 -25.90 4.55
N GLU A 254 -51.25 -25.71 5.62
CA GLU A 254 -51.84 -24.38 5.90
C GLU A 254 -50.78 -23.33 6.28
N GLU A 255 -49.68 -23.71 6.94
CA GLU A 255 -48.53 -22.81 7.17
C GLU A 255 -47.62 -22.63 5.94
N GLN A 256 -47.76 -23.45 4.89
CA GLN A 256 -47.10 -23.25 3.60
C GLN A 256 -47.91 -22.34 2.67
N GLU A 257 -49.23 -22.50 2.58
CA GLU A 257 -50.09 -21.64 1.76
C GLU A 257 -50.02 -20.18 2.24
N ALA A 258 -50.05 -19.97 3.57
CA ALA A 258 -49.88 -18.64 4.19
C ALA A 258 -48.46 -18.03 4.04
N ARG A 259 -47.50 -18.75 3.44
CA ARG A 259 -46.17 -18.24 3.07
C ARG A 259 -45.98 -18.01 1.57
N ARG A 260 -46.99 -18.28 0.73
CA ARG A 260 -46.94 -18.02 -0.72
C ARG A 260 -47.26 -16.58 -1.12
N THR A 261 -47.61 -15.71 -0.17
CA THR A 261 -47.95 -14.30 -0.39
C THR A 261 -46.90 -13.29 0.08
N ASP A 262 -45.78 -13.75 0.63
CA ASP A 262 -44.67 -12.93 1.14
C ASP A 262 -43.30 -13.34 0.50
N ASP A 263 -43.31 -13.80 -0.75
CA ASP A 263 -42.10 -14.14 -1.52
C ASP A 263 -41.86 -13.19 -2.71
N ASP A 264 -41.36 -11.99 -2.41
CA ASP A 264 -40.60 -11.18 -3.38
C ASP A 264 -39.48 -10.41 -2.66
N GLY A 265 -38.61 -11.16 -1.97
CA GLY A 265 -37.59 -10.56 -1.12
C GLY A 265 -36.69 -11.54 -0.37
N ILE A 266 -35.79 -12.23 -1.08
CA ILE A 266 -34.73 -13.04 -0.47
C ILE A 266 -33.85 -12.14 0.41
N SER A 267 -34.19 -12.08 1.70
CA SER A 267 -33.59 -11.12 2.64
C SER A 267 -32.07 -11.24 2.67
N ALA A 268 -31.36 -10.10 2.58
CA ALA A 268 -29.90 -10.10 2.50
C ALA A 268 -29.22 -10.78 3.71
N SER A 269 -29.91 -10.82 4.86
CA SER A 269 -29.53 -11.60 6.05
C SER A 269 -29.52 -13.10 5.81
N SER A 270 -30.46 -13.67 5.06
CA SER A 270 -30.50 -15.11 4.72
C SER A 270 -29.35 -15.52 3.80
N VAL A 271 -29.05 -14.71 2.77
CA VAL A 271 -27.91 -14.92 1.86
C VAL A 271 -26.59 -14.77 2.62
N ALA A 272 -26.47 -13.75 3.48
CA ALA A 272 -25.31 -13.58 4.35
C ALA A 272 -25.14 -14.74 5.35
N PHE A 273 -26.22 -15.27 5.91
CA PHE A 273 -26.19 -16.43 6.81
C PHE A 273 -25.74 -17.71 6.09
N SER A 274 -26.24 -17.96 4.88
CA SER A 274 -25.78 -19.06 4.01
C SER A 274 -24.28 -18.94 3.69
N PHE A 275 -23.80 -17.73 3.37
CA PHE A 275 -22.37 -17.46 3.17
C PHE A 275 -21.54 -17.68 4.45
N LEU A 276 -22.02 -17.22 5.61
CA LEU A 276 -21.36 -17.42 6.91
C LEU A 276 -21.27 -18.90 7.30
N LEU A 277 -22.32 -19.68 7.06
CA LEU A 277 -22.30 -21.14 7.23
C LEU A 277 -21.27 -21.79 6.30
N ARG A 278 -21.29 -21.46 5.00
CA ARG A 278 -20.33 -21.97 4.00
C ARG A 278 -18.87 -21.68 4.38
N GLN A 279 -18.63 -20.55 5.05
CA GLN A 279 -17.31 -20.10 5.51
C GLN A 279 -16.97 -20.48 6.96
N SER A 280 -17.83 -21.24 7.67
CA SER A 280 -17.69 -21.50 9.12
C SER A 280 -16.35 -22.15 9.51
N TYR A 281 -15.72 -22.88 8.59
CA TYR A 281 -14.39 -23.47 8.77
C TYR A 281 -13.29 -22.46 9.09
N ILE A 282 -13.39 -21.20 8.63
CA ILE A 282 -12.43 -20.15 9.02
C ILE A 282 -12.68 -19.72 10.47
N CYS A 283 -13.93 -19.58 10.90
CA CYS A 283 -14.27 -19.27 12.28
C CYS A 283 -13.76 -20.36 13.24
N ALA A 284 -13.90 -21.64 12.85
CA ALA A 284 -13.36 -22.77 13.62
C ALA A 284 -11.83 -22.82 13.65
N LEU A 285 -11.14 -22.51 12.54
CA LEU A 285 -9.68 -22.36 12.50
C LEU A 285 -9.19 -21.26 13.47
N ILE A 286 -9.86 -20.10 13.46
CA ILE A 286 -9.54 -18.98 14.36
C ILE A 286 -9.85 -19.34 15.82
N ALA A 287 -10.95 -20.06 16.10
CA ALA A 287 -11.30 -20.50 17.43
C ALA A 287 -10.29 -21.51 18.02
N MET A 288 -9.76 -22.44 17.22
CA MET A 288 -8.66 -23.34 17.65
C MET A 288 -7.42 -22.56 18.09
N MET A 289 -6.99 -21.57 17.29
CA MET A 289 -5.90 -20.68 17.68
C MET A 289 -6.24 -19.90 18.96
N ALA A 290 -7.40 -19.23 19.00
CA ALA A 290 -7.79 -18.37 20.10
C ALA A 290 -7.81 -19.12 21.44
N TRP A 291 -8.39 -20.32 21.50
CA TRP A 291 -8.40 -21.19 22.68
C TRP A 291 -6.98 -21.47 23.19
N SER A 292 -6.05 -21.81 22.28
CA SER A 292 -4.67 -22.12 22.66
C SER A 292 -3.88 -20.93 23.23
N ILE A 293 -4.30 -19.71 22.89
CA ILE A 293 -3.67 -18.45 23.32
C ILE A 293 -4.31 -17.93 24.61
N THR A 294 -5.64 -17.99 24.76
CA THR A 294 -6.32 -17.60 26.00
C THR A 294 -6.01 -18.55 27.15
N TYR A 295 -5.82 -19.85 26.85
CA TYR A 295 -5.41 -20.85 27.82
C TYR A 295 -4.19 -21.63 27.34
N VAL A 296 -3.01 -21.19 27.77
CA VAL A 296 -1.71 -21.79 27.44
C VAL A 296 -1.51 -23.09 28.24
N SER A 297 -1.50 -24.23 27.57
CA SER A 297 -1.09 -25.51 28.15
C SER A 297 -0.49 -26.45 27.09
N TRP A 298 0.20 -27.50 27.52
CA TRP A 298 0.70 -28.53 26.59
C TRP A 298 -0.42 -29.21 25.78
N LEU A 299 -1.63 -29.29 26.33
CA LEU A 299 -2.78 -29.90 25.66
C LEU A 299 -3.39 -28.96 24.60
N THR A 300 -3.47 -27.66 24.87
CA THR A 300 -3.95 -26.68 23.89
C THR A 300 -2.88 -26.32 22.84
N CYS A 301 -1.60 -26.56 23.13
CA CYS A 301 -0.52 -26.53 22.13
C CYS A 301 -0.81 -27.43 20.91
N VAL A 302 -1.47 -28.57 21.11
CA VAL A 302 -1.88 -29.48 20.03
C VAL A 302 -2.91 -28.81 19.10
N LEU A 303 -3.86 -28.03 19.63
CA LEU A 303 -4.80 -27.24 18.82
C LEU A 303 -4.09 -26.15 18.01
N LEU A 304 -3.09 -25.49 18.61
CA LEU A 304 -2.29 -24.48 17.89
C LEU A 304 -1.54 -25.12 16.72
N LEU A 305 -0.77 -26.18 16.99
CA LEU A 305 -0.01 -26.91 15.97
C LEU A 305 -0.91 -27.47 14.85
N TRP A 306 -2.06 -28.06 15.21
CA TRP A 306 -3.00 -28.59 14.23
C TRP A 306 -3.64 -27.49 13.37
N SER A 307 -4.04 -26.36 13.98
CA SER A 307 -4.55 -25.20 13.23
C SER A 307 -3.49 -24.63 12.27
N CYS A 308 -2.23 -24.56 12.70
CA CYS A 308 -1.09 -24.14 11.88
C CYS A 308 -0.86 -25.08 10.69
N VAL A 309 -0.92 -26.40 10.89
CA VAL A 309 -0.84 -27.39 9.80
C VAL A 309 -2.01 -27.22 8.82
N LEU A 310 -3.24 -27.12 9.31
CA LEU A 310 -4.43 -26.93 8.48
C LEU A 310 -4.38 -25.63 7.66
N TRP A 311 -3.80 -24.56 8.20
CA TRP A 311 -3.59 -23.30 7.46
C TRP A 311 -2.62 -23.46 6.27
N MET A 312 -1.61 -24.33 6.36
CA MET A 312 -0.65 -24.58 5.26
C MET A 312 -1.25 -25.41 4.11
N MET A 313 -2.29 -26.22 4.36
CA MET A 313 -2.87 -27.12 3.37
C MET A 313 -3.59 -26.36 2.25
N ARG A 314 -3.25 -26.68 0.99
CA ARG A 314 -3.88 -26.12 -0.23
C ARG A 314 -5.41 -26.21 -0.19
N GLU A 315 -5.93 -27.36 0.22
CA GLU A 315 -7.37 -27.65 0.29
C GLU A 315 -7.89 -27.58 1.73
N ARG A 316 -7.45 -26.59 2.51
CA ARG A 316 -7.76 -26.42 3.95
C ARG A 316 -9.20 -26.75 4.35
N ARG A 317 -10.23 -26.35 3.58
CA ARG A 317 -11.65 -26.66 3.85
C ARG A 317 -11.93 -28.16 3.92
N GLN A 318 -11.36 -28.96 3.01
CA GLN A 318 -11.56 -30.41 2.99
C GLN A 318 -10.93 -31.07 4.23
N TYR A 319 -9.69 -30.68 4.58
CA TYR A 319 -9.00 -31.20 5.75
C TYR A 319 -9.63 -30.72 7.08
N THR A 320 -10.12 -29.48 7.17
CA THR A 320 -10.88 -29.01 8.35
C THR A 320 -12.15 -29.82 8.56
N LEU A 321 -12.96 -29.98 7.50
CA LEU A 321 -14.23 -30.74 7.56
C LEU A 321 -13.96 -32.21 7.90
N MET A 322 -12.89 -32.82 7.35
CA MET A 322 -12.47 -34.19 7.70
C MET A 322 -11.99 -34.33 9.16
N SER A 323 -11.33 -33.32 9.71
CA SER A 323 -10.87 -33.32 11.11
C SER A 323 -11.96 -33.00 12.14
N SER A 324 -13.10 -32.45 11.70
CA SER A 324 -14.15 -31.92 12.57
C SER A 324 -14.69 -32.85 13.67
N PRO A 325 -14.93 -34.17 13.49
CA PRO A 325 -15.40 -35.01 14.58
C PRO A 325 -14.35 -35.17 15.68
N TRP A 326 -13.07 -35.31 15.31
CA TRP A 326 -11.95 -35.42 16.25
C TRP A 326 -11.78 -34.13 17.06
N LEU A 327 -11.97 -32.97 16.42
CA LEU A 327 -11.93 -31.65 17.09
C LEU A 327 -13.08 -31.49 18.10
N VAL A 328 -14.29 -31.96 17.79
CA VAL A 328 -15.43 -31.95 18.73
C VAL A 328 -15.18 -32.88 19.92
N VAL A 329 -14.68 -34.10 19.69
CA VAL A 329 -14.35 -35.04 20.78
C VAL A 329 -13.25 -34.47 21.68
N TYR A 330 -12.14 -33.99 21.10
CA TYR A 330 -11.02 -33.42 21.85
C TYR A 330 -11.43 -32.13 22.59
N GLY A 331 -12.22 -31.25 21.96
CA GLY A 331 -12.73 -30.03 22.58
C GLY A 331 -13.64 -30.29 23.78
N ASN A 332 -14.57 -31.25 23.69
CA ASN A 332 -15.39 -31.66 24.84
C ASN A 332 -14.51 -32.20 25.98
N LEU A 333 -13.57 -33.11 25.68
CA LEU A 333 -12.64 -33.68 26.66
C LEU A 333 -11.81 -32.60 27.37
N LEU A 334 -11.29 -31.62 26.62
CA LEU A 334 -10.55 -30.49 27.20
C LEU A 334 -11.41 -29.64 28.14
N VAL A 335 -12.69 -29.39 27.82
CA VAL A 335 -13.59 -28.64 28.69
C VAL A 335 -13.93 -29.43 29.96
N ILE A 336 -14.16 -30.75 29.87
CA ILE A 336 -14.42 -31.60 31.04
C ILE A 336 -13.20 -31.66 31.96
N LEU A 337 -12.00 -31.88 31.40
CA LEU A 337 -10.76 -31.88 32.19
C LEU A 337 -10.51 -30.51 32.83
N GLN A 338 -10.67 -29.42 32.07
CA GLN A 338 -10.57 -28.06 32.58
C GLN A 338 -11.50 -27.80 33.77
N TYR A 339 -12.71 -28.34 33.73
CA TYR A 339 -13.72 -28.18 34.76
C TYR A 339 -13.30 -28.85 36.07
N ILE A 340 -12.84 -30.11 36.00
CA ILE A 340 -12.35 -30.87 37.15
C ILE A 340 -11.15 -30.16 37.79
N TYR A 341 -10.21 -29.66 36.98
CA TYR A 341 -9.07 -28.85 37.46
C TYR A 341 -9.43 -27.39 37.84
N SER A 342 -10.72 -27.01 37.83
CA SER A 342 -11.18 -25.73 38.38
C SER A 342 -11.78 -25.84 39.79
N PHE A 343 -11.96 -27.06 40.32
CA PHE A 343 -12.42 -27.28 41.69
C PHE A 343 -11.36 -26.82 42.70
N PRO A 344 -11.72 -26.12 43.81
CA PRO A 344 -10.72 -25.52 44.69
C PRO A 344 -9.77 -26.52 45.37
N ALA A 345 -10.24 -27.75 45.61
CA ALA A 345 -9.53 -28.82 46.32
C ALA A 345 -8.57 -29.65 45.47
N VAL A 346 -8.43 -29.38 44.16
CA VAL A 346 -7.52 -30.13 43.27
C VAL A 346 -6.15 -29.43 43.19
N GLN A 347 -5.08 -30.19 43.37
CA GLN A 347 -3.71 -29.67 43.31
C GLN A 347 -3.27 -29.40 41.86
N GLU A 348 -2.58 -28.28 41.63
CA GLU A 348 -2.20 -27.82 40.30
C GLU A 348 -1.06 -28.65 39.68
N VAL A 349 -1.19 -28.98 38.39
CA VAL A 349 -0.14 -29.63 37.59
C VAL A 349 0.52 -28.58 36.68
N PRO A 350 1.75 -28.12 36.98
CA PRO A 350 2.36 -26.95 36.33
C PRO A 350 2.56 -27.17 34.82
N GLY A 351 1.94 -26.31 34.02
CA GLY A 351 2.00 -26.35 32.55
C GLY A 351 0.96 -27.23 31.85
N LEU A 352 0.20 -28.05 32.60
CA LEU A 352 -0.92 -28.84 32.06
C LEU A 352 -2.26 -28.14 32.29
N PHE A 353 -2.52 -27.69 33.52
CA PHE A 353 -3.75 -26.99 33.90
C PHE A 353 -3.45 -25.83 34.87
N PRO A 354 -3.04 -24.63 34.39
CA PRO A 354 -2.97 -23.44 35.22
C PRO A 354 -4.36 -22.99 35.73
N ARG A 355 -4.43 -22.59 37.00
CA ARG A 355 -5.61 -21.98 37.63
C ARG A 355 -5.76 -20.51 37.22
N LYS A 356 -6.97 -19.96 37.33
CA LYS A 356 -7.33 -18.55 37.03
C LYS A 356 -8.47 -18.09 37.95
N ASP A 357 -8.59 -16.78 38.12
CA ASP A 357 -9.45 -16.16 39.15
C ASP A 357 -10.95 -16.17 38.80
N ASP A 358 -11.30 -15.97 37.52
CA ASP A 358 -12.70 -16.02 37.00
C ASP A 358 -12.98 -17.34 36.25
N PRO A 359 -13.40 -18.44 36.91
CA PRO A 359 -13.64 -19.72 36.22
C PRO A 359 -14.80 -19.65 35.21
N CYS A 360 -15.90 -18.99 35.56
CA CYS A 360 -17.09 -18.84 34.72
C CYS A 360 -16.77 -18.17 33.36
N LYS A 361 -16.06 -17.05 33.39
CA LYS A 361 -15.65 -16.27 32.22
C LYS A 361 -14.73 -17.06 31.29
N GLU A 362 -13.77 -17.77 31.86
CA GLU A 362 -12.84 -18.63 31.13
C GLU A 362 -13.57 -19.80 30.46
N LEU A 363 -14.48 -20.48 31.18
CA LEU A 363 -15.21 -21.60 30.61
C LEU A 363 -16.25 -21.16 29.56
N ALA A 364 -16.92 -20.02 29.76
CA ALA A 364 -17.80 -19.42 28.76
C ALA A 364 -17.07 -19.15 27.44
N SER A 365 -15.84 -18.63 27.50
CA SER A 365 -15.02 -18.41 26.30
C SER A 365 -14.67 -19.73 25.56
N LYS A 366 -14.47 -20.82 26.30
CA LYS A 366 -14.16 -22.15 25.76
C LYS A 366 -15.40 -22.82 25.16
N LEU A 367 -16.58 -22.65 25.76
CA LEU A 367 -17.85 -23.08 25.15
C LEU A 367 -18.18 -22.31 23.87
N LEU A 368 -17.89 -21.01 23.81
CA LEU A 368 -18.03 -20.22 22.58
C LEU A 368 -17.09 -20.72 21.47
N CYS A 369 -15.87 -21.14 21.81
CA CYS A 369 -14.97 -21.79 20.84
C CYS A 369 -15.53 -23.16 20.40
N LEU A 370 -16.00 -23.99 21.33
CA LEU A 370 -16.57 -25.31 21.07
C LEU A 370 -17.82 -25.26 20.17
N LEU A 371 -18.63 -24.21 20.29
CA LEU A 371 -19.75 -23.92 19.38
C LEU A 371 -19.32 -23.91 17.91
N THR A 372 -18.15 -23.33 17.60
CA THR A 372 -17.64 -23.31 16.22
C THR A 372 -17.26 -24.71 15.71
N PHE A 373 -16.86 -25.63 16.60
CA PHE A 373 -16.53 -27.00 16.23
C PHE A 373 -17.81 -27.81 15.99
N TRP A 374 -18.86 -27.60 16.79
CA TRP A 374 -20.18 -28.17 16.53
C TRP A 374 -20.78 -27.69 15.21
N LEU A 375 -20.67 -26.39 14.89
CA LEU A 375 -21.09 -25.85 13.59
C LEU A 375 -20.27 -26.41 12.42
N LEU A 376 -18.94 -26.56 12.59
CA LEU A 376 -18.07 -27.16 11.57
C LEU A 376 -18.41 -28.64 11.32
N LEU A 377 -18.66 -29.41 12.38
CA LEU A 377 -19.08 -30.81 12.27
C LEU A 377 -20.46 -30.91 11.60
N ARG A 378 -21.38 -30.01 11.95
CA ARG A 378 -22.70 -29.94 11.31
C ARG A 378 -22.57 -29.69 9.80
N GLN A 379 -21.76 -28.70 9.39
CA GLN A 379 -21.45 -28.44 7.98
C GLN A 379 -20.79 -29.65 7.29
N ALA A 380 -19.84 -30.32 7.96
CA ALA A 380 -19.16 -31.50 7.42
C ALA A 380 -20.11 -32.69 7.19
N LEU A 381 -21.17 -32.82 7.99
CA LEU A 381 -22.15 -33.88 7.88
C LEU A 381 -23.31 -33.54 6.92
N THR A 382 -23.72 -32.27 6.79
CA THR A 382 -24.67 -31.88 5.73
C THR A 382 -24.03 -32.00 4.36
N GLU A 383 -22.82 -31.44 4.14
CA GLU A 383 -22.11 -31.55 2.86
C GLU A 383 -21.77 -33.01 2.48
N ARG A 384 -21.64 -33.91 3.47
CA ARG A 384 -21.48 -35.35 3.20
C ARG A 384 -22.79 -36.02 2.83
N ARG A 385 -23.90 -35.69 3.51
CA ARG A 385 -25.23 -36.23 3.18
C ARG A 385 -25.70 -35.75 1.80
N GLU A 386 -25.54 -34.46 1.50
CA GLU A 386 -25.82 -33.86 0.18
C GLU A 386 -25.08 -34.61 -0.94
N ARG A 387 -23.75 -34.76 -0.81
CA ARG A 387 -22.96 -35.54 -1.77
C ARG A 387 -23.39 -37.00 -1.86
N GLN A 388 -23.80 -37.62 -0.75
CA GLN A 388 -24.29 -39.00 -0.76
C GLN A 388 -25.61 -39.11 -1.53
N THR A 389 -26.56 -38.19 -1.32
CA THR A 389 -27.79 -38.14 -2.12
C THR A 389 -27.51 -37.85 -3.59
N ASP A 390 -26.56 -36.95 -3.91
CA ASP A 390 -26.16 -36.67 -5.28
C ASP A 390 -25.52 -37.90 -5.96
N THR A 391 -24.67 -38.66 -5.24
CA THR A 391 -24.11 -39.92 -5.76
C THR A 391 -25.16 -41.01 -5.92
N GLN A 392 -26.14 -41.11 -5.02
CA GLN A 392 -27.23 -42.08 -5.15
C GLN A 392 -28.14 -41.72 -6.34
N LEU A 393 -28.52 -40.45 -6.47
CA LEU A 393 -29.32 -39.94 -7.58
C LEU A 393 -28.61 -40.15 -8.94
N SER A 394 -27.30 -39.92 -9.00
CA SER A 394 -26.51 -40.19 -10.21
C SER A 394 -26.36 -41.69 -10.51
N THR A 395 -26.18 -42.56 -9.50
CA THR A 395 -26.22 -44.02 -9.76
C THR A 395 -27.60 -44.52 -10.22
N ILE A 396 -28.69 -43.90 -9.75
CA ILE A 396 -30.07 -44.25 -10.16
C ILE A 396 -30.35 -43.78 -11.59
N THR A 397 -29.80 -42.64 -12.03
CA THR A 397 -29.93 -42.18 -13.42
C THR A 397 -29.01 -42.92 -14.39
N VAL A 398 -27.82 -43.35 -13.96
CA VAL A 398 -26.89 -44.15 -14.80
C VAL A 398 -27.46 -45.53 -15.16
N HIS A 399 -28.34 -46.12 -14.33
CA HIS A 399 -29.04 -47.37 -14.67
C HIS A 399 -30.11 -47.24 -15.78
N VAL A 400 -30.21 -46.10 -16.46
CA VAL A 400 -31.07 -45.91 -17.64
C VAL A 400 -30.27 -45.83 -18.96
N GLU A 401 -28.94 -45.65 -18.91
CA GLU A 401 -28.08 -45.54 -20.11
C GLU A 401 -26.84 -46.47 -20.04
N GLU A 402 -27.07 -47.79 -20.01
CA GLU A 402 -26.05 -48.76 -20.44
C GLU A 402 -26.19 -49.09 -21.93
N ASP A 403 -25.47 -48.36 -22.78
CA ASP A 403 -24.94 -48.94 -24.02
C ASP A 403 -23.63 -48.25 -24.48
N GLN A 404 -22.87 -48.94 -25.32
CA GLN A 404 -21.76 -48.43 -26.13
C GLN A 404 -20.46 -47.98 -25.40
N GLN A 405 -19.72 -48.98 -24.90
CA GLN A 405 -18.30 -48.85 -24.53
C GLN A 405 -17.42 -48.45 -25.73
N THR A 406 -17.25 -47.15 -26.04
CA THR A 406 -16.21 -46.67 -26.99
C THR A 406 -15.85 -45.17 -26.86
N PHE A 407 -15.68 -44.63 -25.64
CA PHE A 407 -15.53 -43.17 -25.44
C PHE A 407 -14.40 -42.65 -24.52
N GLU A 408 -13.59 -43.50 -23.88
CA GLU A 408 -12.65 -43.03 -22.83
C GLU A 408 -11.62 -41.98 -23.30
N ASP A 409 -11.10 -42.08 -24.53
CA ASP A 409 -10.14 -41.10 -25.07
C ASP A 409 -10.78 -39.75 -25.47
N LEU A 410 -12.10 -39.66 -25.64
CA LEU A 410 -12.78 -38.42 -26.02
C LEU A 410 -13.39 -37.67 -24.82
N HIS A 411 -13.67 -38.33 -23.70
CA HIS A 411 -14.21 -37.70 -22.50
C HIS A 411 -13.29 -36.58 -21.96
N LYS A 412 -11.98 -36.87 -21.91
CA LYS A 412 -10.92 -35.94 -21.43
C LYS A 412 -10.76 -34.65 -22.24
N LYS A 413 -11.41 -34.58 -23.41
CA LYS A 413 -11.45 -33.39 -24.27
C LYS A 413 -12.81 -32.68 -24.24
N LYS A 414 -13.86 -33.35 -23.74
CA LYS A 414 -15.24 -32.82 -23.65
C LYS A 414 -15.48 -32.05 -22.35
N GLU A 415 -14.91 -32.50 -21.23
CA GLU A 415 -15.00 -31.82 -19.92
C GLU A 415 -14.48 -30.37 -19.96
N ALA A 416 -13.45 -30.11 -20.78
CA ALA A 416 -12.87 -28.77 -20.96
C ALA A 416 -13.76 -27.81 -21.80
N VAL A 417 -14.72 -28.34 -22.56
CA VAL A 417 -15.63 -27.55 -23.42
C VAL A 417 -16.98 -27.36 -22.75
N LEU A 418 -17.51 -28.41 -22.11
CA LEU A 418 -18.80 -28.37 -21.44
C LEU A 418 -18.87 -27.33 -20.31
N TYR A 419 -17.74 -27.10 -19.62
CA TYR A 419 -17.63 -26.08 -18.57
C TYR A 419 -17.70 -24.63 -19.10
N GLU A 420 -17.49 -24.42 -20.40
CA GLU A 420 -17.60 -23.10 -21.05
C GLU A 420 -18.97 -22.93 -21.73
N GLU A 421 -19.57 -23.99 -22.29
CA GLU A 421 -20.91 -23.92 -22.90
C GLU A 421 -22.06 -23.88 -21.87
N VAL A 422 -22.01 -24.65 -20.78
CA VAL A 422 -23.06 -24.62 -19.73
C VAL A 422 -23.13 -23.24 -19.04
N LEU A 423 -22.03 -22.48 -19.04
CA LEU A 423 -21.98 -21.11 -18.52
C LEU A 423 -22.62 -20.06 -19.46
N LEU A 424 -23.04 -20.43 -20.68
CA LEU A 424 -23.62 -19.50 -21.66
C LEU A 424 -25.15 -19.50 -21.67
N LEU A 425 -25.81 -20.62 -21.34
CA LEU A 425 -27.27 -20.78 -21.53
C LEU A 425 -28.15 -20.31 -20.35
N GLN A 426 -27.57 -19.90 -19.22
CA GLN A 426 -28.33 -19.54 -18.01
C GLN A 426 -27.99 -18.13 -17.50
N ARG A 427 -27.96 -17.14 -18.40
CA ARG A 427 -27.19 -15.90 -18.19
C ARG A 427 -28.00 -14.59 -18.27
N GLY A 428 -28.54 -14.16 -17.13
CA GLY A 428 -29.08 -12.80 -16.97
C GLY A 428 -27.98 -11.74 -16.86
N GLU A 429 -28.21 -10.53 -17.41
CA GLU A 429 -27.20 -9.46 -17.56
C GLU A 429 -26.48 -9.04 -16.26
N GLY A 430 -27.11 -9.23 -15.09
CA GLY A 430 -26.54 -8.88 -13.79
C GLY A 430 -25.34 -9.74 -13.39
N VAL A 431 -25.35 -11.03 -13.75
CA VAL A 431 -24.29 -11.99 -13.35
C VAL A 431 -23.01 -11.73 -14.14
N VAL A 432 -23.12 -11.46 -15.45
CA VAL A 432 -21.99 -11.15 -16.34
C VAL A 432 -21.13 -9.98 -15.80
N LYS A 433 -21.79 -8.97 -15.23
CA LYS A 433 -21.11 -7.81 -14.63
C LYS A 433 -20.32 -8.19 -13.38
N MET A 434 -20.86 -9.07 -12.52
CA MET A 434 -20.15 -9.59 -11.34
C MET A 434 -18.96 -10.47 -11.72
N GLU A 435 -19.12 -11.35 -12.71
CA GLU A 435 -18.04 -12.25 -13.19
C GLU A 435 -16.89 -11.46 -13.83
N ALA A 436 -17.20 -10.46 -14.66
CA ALA A 436 -16.20 -9.57 -15.25
C ALA A 436 -15.44 -8.78 -14.16
N LEU A 437 -16.16 -8.28 -13.15
CA LEU A 437 -15.57 -7.55 -12.02
C LEU A 437 -14.67 -8.46 -11.18
N ALA A 438 -15.11 -9.69 -10.88
CA ALA A 438 -14.30 -10.70 -10.21
C ALA A 438 -13.03 -11.07 -11.01
N ALA A 439 -13.13 -11.21 -12.34
CA ALA A 439 -11.99 -11.48 -13.20
C ALA A 439 -11.01 -10.29 -13.31
N VAL A 440 -11.47 -9.05 -13.14
CA VAL A 440 -10.62 -7.85 -13.03
C VAL A 440 -9.94 -7.80 -11.66
N VAL A 441 -10.68 -8.02 -10.57
CA VAL A 441 -10.16 -8.02 -9.19
C VAL A 441 -9.14 -9.15 -8.97
N SER A 442 -9.39 -10.35 -9.51
CA SER A 442 -8.44 -11.47 -9.48
C SER A 442 -7.12 -11.10 -10.20
N ARG A 443 -7.19 -10.55 -11.42
CA ARG A 443 -6.01 -10.08 -12.16
C ARG A 443 -5.29 -8.92 -11.46
N MET A 444 -6.01 -8.05 -10.75
CA MET A 444 -5.42 -7.01 -9.90
C MET A 444 -4.64 -7.62 -8.72
N PHE A 445 -5.21 -8.59 -8.01
CA PHE A 445 -4.51 -9.27 -6.91
C PHE A 445 -3.28 -10.04 -7.40
N VAL A 446 -3.39 -10.84 -8.48
CA VAL A 446 -2.23 -11.51 -9.11
C VAL A 446 -1.08 -10.54 -9.36
N LYS A 447 -1.37 -9.32 -9.85
CA LYS A 447 -0.35 -8.31 -10.16
C LYS A 447 0.28 -7.64 -8.92
N TYR A 448 -0.50 -7.38 -7.87
CA TYR A 448 -0.07 -6.52 -6.75
C TYR A 448 0.09 -7.21 -5.39
N TRP A 449 -0.35 -8.46 -5.21
CA TRP A 449 -0.31 -9.16 -3.91
C TRP A 449 1.10 -9.35 -3.35
N ILE A 450 2.12 -9.43 -4.21
CA ILE A 450 3.52 -9.49 -3.79
C ILE A 450 3.95 -8.25 -2.97
N TYR A 451 3.40 -7.07 -3.26
CA TYR A 451 3.64 -5.86 -2.48
C TYR A 451 2.92 -5.90 -1.13
N VAL A 452 1.74 -6.53 -1.04
CA VAL A 452 1.01 -6.76 0.22
C VAL A 452 1.78 -7.73 1.13
N CYS A 453 2.41 -8.75 0.55
CA CYS A 453 3.32 -9.62 1.29
C CYS A 453 4.55 -8.84 1.76
N GLY A 454 5.11 -7.99 0.89
CA GLY A 454 6.23 -7.10 1.18
C GLY A 454 5.96 -6.15 2.36
N THR A 455 4.81 -5.46 2.39
CA THR A 455 4.48 -4.54 3.50
C THR A 455 4.27 -5.27 4.83
N MET A 456 3.78 -6.50 4.81
CA MET A 456 3.62 -7.30 6.03
C MET A 456 4.97 -7.70 6.68
N PHE A 457 6.06 -7.86 5.92
CA PHE A 457 7.40 -8.02 6.51
C PHE A 457 7.79 -6.82 7.38
N PHE A 458 7.52 -5.59 6.93
CA PHE A 458 7.77 -4.38 7.72
C PHE A 458 6.90 -4.37 8.99
N PHE A 459 5.61 -4.71 8.86
CA PHE A 459 4.68 -4.73 9.99
C PHE A 459 5.14 -5.69 11.11
N VAL A 460 5.43 -6.96 10.76
CA VAL A 460 5.95 -7.97 11.71
C VAL A 460 7.27 -7.55 12.36
N SER A 461 8.14 -6.86 11.61
CA SER A 461 9.51 -6.57 12.04
C SER A 461 9.66 -5.30 12.87
N PHE A 462 8.75 -4.31 12.72
CA PHE A 462 8.83 -3.01 13.41
C PHE A 462 7.81 -2.82 14.55
N GLU A 463 6.97 -3.81 14.85
CA GLU A 463 6.01 -3.74 15.97
C GLU A 463 6.68 -3.94 17.35
N GLY A 464 6.78 -2.89 18.16
CA GLY A 464 7.26 -2.96 19.55
C GLY A 464 8.77 -3.23 19.69
N LYS A 465 9.19 -3.90 20.78
CA LYS A 465 10.59 -4.29 21.03
C LYS A 465 11.22 -4.97 19.80
N ILE A 466 12.44 -4.57 19.46
CA ILE A 466 13.29 -5.23 18.45
C ILE A 466 13.94 -6.45 19.11
N VAL A 467 13.87 -7.59 18.44
CA VAL A 467 14.34 -8.89 18.93
C VAL A 467 14.92 -9.69 17.76
N LEU A 468 15.85 -10.62 18.04
CA LEU A 468 16.63 -11.29 16.99
C LEU A 468 15.76 -11.91 15.88
N TYR A 469 14.65 -12.55 16.23
CA TYR A 469 13.79 -13.19 15.22
C TYR A 469 13.16 -12.20 14.21
N LYS A 470 12.99 -10.93 14.59
CA LYS A 470 12.52 -9.84 13.70
C LYS A 470 13.62 -9.32 12.79
N VAL A 471 14.86 -9.26 13.30
CA VAL A 471 16.01 -8.92 12.45
C VAL A 471 16.15 -9.97 11.33
N ILE A 472 15.96 -11.25 11.64
CA ILE A 472 16.00 -12.34 10.64
C ILE A 472 14.88 -12.21 9.58
N TYR A 473 13.64 -11.83 9.96
CA TYR A 473 12.59 -11.52 8.97
C TYR A 473 13.03 -10.42 7.99
N MET A 474 13.64 -9.34 8.50
CA MET A 474 14.20 -8.29 7.64
C MET A 474 15.40 -8.78 6.82
N VAL A 475 16.29 -9.61 7.36
CA VAL A 475 17.41 -10.21 6.59
C VAL A 475 16.87 -11.02 5.41
N MET A 476 15.84 -11.84 5.60
CA MET A 476 15.20 -12.59 4.51
C MET A 476 14.59 -11.66 3.44
N PHE A 477 13.83 -10.64 3.86
CA PHE A 477 13.24 -9.65 2.95
C PHE A 477 14.31 -8.88 2.16
N LEU A 478 15.31 -8.35 2.86
CA LEU A 478 16.43 -7.60 2.27
C LEU A 478 17.25 -8.46 1.29
N CYS A 479 17.45 -9.75 1.61
CA CYS A 479 18.08 -10.70 0.70
C CYS A 479 17.24 -10.93 -0.56
N CYS A 480 15.91 -11.04 -0.44
CA CYS A 480 15.00 -11.20 -1.57
C CYS A 480 15.04 -9.96 -2.51
N VAL A 481 15.05 -8.75 -1.95
CA VAL A 481 15.18 -7.50 -2.72
C VAL A 481 16.57 -7.36 -3.36
N ALA A 482 17.64 -7.72 -2.65
CA ALA A 482 18.99 -7.71 -3.23
C ALA A 482 19.14 -8.73 -4.38
N LEU A 483 18.57 -9.93 -4.25
CA LEU A 483 18.56 -10.93 -5.34
C LEU A 483 17.76 -10.43 -6.55
N TYR A 484 16.62 -9.77 -6.33
CA TYR A 484 15.83 -9.13 -7.40
C TYR A 484 16.66 -8.10 -8.18
N GLN A 485 17.43 -7.25 -7.49
CA GLN A 485 18.33 -6.27 -8.09
C GLN A 485 19.47 -6.92 -8.88
N LEU A 486 20.18 -7.87 -8.25
CA LEU A 486 21.42 -8.44 -8.78
C LEU A 486 21.19 -9.40 -9.94
N ASN A 487 20.17 -10.25 -9.87
CA ASN A 487 19.85 -11.20 -10.94
C ASN A 487 18.38 -11.63 -10.91
N TYR A 488 17.56 -10.97 -11.72
CA TYR A 488 16.12 -11.22 -11.85
C TYR A 488 15.77 -12.68 -12.25
N GLU A 489 16.58 -13.34 -13.07
CA GLU A 489 16.32 -14.74 -13.50
C GLU A 489 16.51 -15.72 -12.33
N ARG A 490 17.60 -15.58 -11.58
CA ARG A 490 17.84 -16.35 -10.34
C ARG A 490 16.79 -16.03 -9.29
N TRP A 491 16.36 -14.77 -9.16
CA TRP A 491 15.28 -14.39 -8.28
C TRP A 491 13.97 -15.09 -8.63
N ARG A 492 13.56 -15.12 -9.91
CA ARG A 492 12.38 -15.87 -10.39
C ARG A 492 12.45 -17.35 -9.99
N ALA A 493 13.58 -18.01 -10.25
CA ALA A 493 13.78 -19.42 -9.93
C ALA A 493 13.75 -19.72 -8.42
N LEU A 494 14.30 -18.83 -7.59
CA LEU A 494 14.37 -19.00 -6.14
C LEU A 494 13.10 -18.54 -5.40
N LEU A 495 12.22 -17.75 -6.03
CA LEU A 495 11.07 -17.12 -5.37
C LEU A 495 10.12 -18.13 -4.70
N ARG A 496 9.90 -19.30 -5.30
CA ARG A 496 9.09 -20.37 -4.70
C ARG A 496 9.73 -20.92 -3.42
N GLY A 497 11.05 -21.15 -3.45
CA GLY A 497 11.83 -21.61 -2.30
C GLY A 497 11.88 -20.57 -1.18
N PHE A 498 11.99 -19.27 -1.53
CA PHE A 498 11.91 -18.16 -0.59
C PHE A 498 10.59 -18.16 0.20
N TRP A 499 9.44 -18.25 -0.46
CA TRP A 499 8.14 -18.27 0.24
C TRP A 499 7.97 -19.49 1.14
N VAL A 500 8.44 -20.67 0.73
CA VAL A 500 8.45 -21.87 1.58
C VAL A 500 9.35 -21.67 2.80
N ALA A 501 10.56 -21.14 2.64
CA ALA A 501 11.48 -20.87 3.74
C ALA A 501 10.90 -19.86 4.75
N VAL A 502 10.23 -18.81 4.25
CA VAL A 502 9.54 -17.81 5.09
C VAL A 502 8.40 -18.44 5.90
N VAL A 503 7.58 -19.31 5.30
CA VAL A 503 6.49 -20.00 6.01
C VAL A 503 7.04 -20.96 7.07
N VAL A 504 8.07 -21.76 6.74
CA VAL A 504 8.73 -22.66 7.70
C VAL A 504 9.36 -21.90 8.86
N TYR A 505 10.05 -20.79 8.58
CA TYR A 505 10.62 -19.93 9.61
C TYR A 505 9.53 -19.30 10.51
N SER A 506 8.43 -18.82 9.93
CA SER A 506 7.30 -18.29 10.71
C SER A 506 6.68 -19.33 11.65
N MET A 507 6.53 -20.59 11.21
CA MET A 507 6.07 -21.67 12.08
C MET A 507 7.06 -21.94 13.23
N LEU A 508 8.37 -21.94 12.94
CA LEU A 508 9.41 -22.12 13.96
C LEU A 508 9.38 -20.98 14.99
N VAL A 509 9.20 -19.72 14.57
CA VAL A 509 9.07 -18.57 15.48
C VAL A 509 7.81 -18.69 16.35
N LEU A 510 6.66 -19.08 15.77
CA LEU A 510 5.42 -19.30 16.53
C LEU A 510 5.59 -20.39 17.60
N ILE A 511 6.22 -21.51 17.27
CA ILE A 511 6.50 -22.62 18.20
C ILE A 511 7.44 -22.17 19.32
N LEU A 512 8.52 -21.44 19.01
CA LEU A 512 9.46 -20.95 20.03
C LEU A 512 8.81 -19.94 20.98
N VAL A 513 8.08 -18.94 20.46
CA VAL A 513 7.40 -17.93 21.29
C VAL A 513 6.33 -18.57 22.18
N TYR A 514 5.58 -19.56 21.68
CA TYR A 514 4.58 -20.28 22.46
C TYR A 514 5.20 -21.16 23.55
N THR A 515 6.15 -22.03 23.19
CA THR A 515 6.79 -22.96 24.15
C THR A 515 7.60 -22.24 25.23
N PHE A 516 8.05 -21.01 24.99
CA PHE A 516 8.71 -20.21 26.03
C PHE A 516 7.76 -19.72 27.14
N GLN A 517 6.44 -19.74 26.93
CA GLN A 517 5.49 -19.31 27.97
C GLN A 517 5.36 -20.31 29.13
N PHE A 518 5.78 -21.57 28.95
CA PHE A 518 5.73 -22.57 30.01
C PHE A 518 6.64 -22.20 31.21
N PRO A 519 6.21 -22.47 32.46
CA PRO A 519 6.88 -21.95 33.65
C PRO A 519 8.34 -22.40 33.76
N SER A 520 8.64 -23.66 33.42
CA SER A 520 9.97 -24.28 33.44
C SER A 520 10.89 -23.88 32.28
N SER A 521 10.33 -23.38 31.18
CA SER A 521 11.07 -23.18 29.92
C SER A 521 12.33 -22.28 30.05
N PRO A 522 12.36 -21.18 30.84
CA PRO A 522 13.54 -20.31 30.87
C PRO A 522 14.73 -21.00 31.54
N HIS A 523 14.48 -21.86 32.52
CA HIS A 523 15.52 -22.65 33.18
C HIS A 523 16.07 -23.72 32.23
N THR A 524 15.18 -24.41 31.51
CA THR A 524 15.57 -25.40 30.49
C THR A 524 16.40 -24.78 29.37
N TRP A 525 15.98 -23.63 28.82
CA TRP A 525 16.74 -22.92 27.79
C TRP A 525 18.06 -22.36 28.31
N SER A 526 18.09 -21.79 29.53
CA SER A 526 19.34 -21.29 30.12
C SER A 526 20.34 -22.42 30.34
N TYR A 527 19.89 -23.59 30.81
CA TYR A 527 20.72 -24.79 31.00
C TYR A 527 21.30 -25.33 29.68
N TYR A 528 20.48 -25.51 28.64
CA TYR A 528 20.96 -26.07 27.37
C TYR A 528 21.74 -25.09 26.48
N SER A 529 21.48 -23.79 26.56
CA SER A 529 22.15 -22.79 25.70
C SER A 529 23.34 -22.08 26.36
N GLY A 530 23.47 -22.15 27.69
CA GLY A 530 24.43 -21.35 28.46
C GLY A 530 24.16 -19.84 28.43
N LEU A 531 23.03 -19.40 27.88
CA LEU A 531 22.67 -17.99 27.80
C LEU A 531 21.95 -17.54 29.08
N SER A 532 22.38 -16.38 29.59
CA SER A 532 21.73 -15.65 30.68
C SER A 532 20.34 -15.15 30.25
N THR A 533 19.35 -15.15 31.13
CA THR A 533 17.94 -14.76 30.86
C THR A 533 17.77 -13.47 30.03
N HIS A 534 18.49 -12.39 30.36
CA HIS A 534 18.47 -11.13 29.60
C HIS A 534 18.89 -11.29 28.11
N ARG A 535 19.76 -12.26 27.80
CA ARG A 535 20.12 -12.58 26.40
C ARG A 535 19.05 -13.40 25.68
N LEU A 536 18.20 -14.14 26.41
CA LEU A 536 17.02 -14.81 25.83
C LEU A 536 15.93 -13.77 25.49
N GLU A 537 15.73 -12.76 26.34
CA GLU A 537 14.83 -11.64 26.06
C GLU A 537 15.20 -10.94 24.74
N ASP A 538 16.49 -10.70 24.48
CA ASP A 538 16.99 -10.12 23.23
C ASP A 538 16.83 -11.03 21.99
N VAL A 539 16.79 -12.35 22.18
CA VAL A 539 16.38 -13.27 21.10
C VAL A 539 14.88 -13.12 20.78
N GLY A 540 14.10 -12.65 21.76
CA GLY A 540 12.64 -12.54 21.73
C GLY A 540 11.92 -13.62 22.54
N LEU A 541 12.66 -14.31 23.41
CA LEU A 541 12.16 -15.31 24.34
C LEU A 541 11.95 -14.65 25.72
N GLU A 542 10.80 -14.00 25.88
CA GLU A 542 10.32 -13.42 27.14
C GLU A 542 8.94 -14.01 27.51
N LYS A 543 8.59 -13.97 28.81
CA LYS A 543 7.25 -14.38 29.28
C LYS A 543 6.29 -13.20 29.15
N PHE A 544 5.21 -13.40 28.40
CA PHE A 544 4.21 -12.37 28.10
C PHE A 544 2.96 -12.52 28.97
N SER A 545 2.29 -11.40 29.26
CA SER A 545 0.90 -11.43 29.72
C SER A 545 -0.04 -11.82 28.56
N VAL A 546 -1.17 -12.47 28.85
CA VAL A 546 -2.09 -13.01 27.83
C VAL A 546 -2.49 -12.00 26.74
N PRO A 547 -2.80 -10.72 27.03
CA PRO A 547 -3.14 -9.74 25.98
C PRO A 547 -1.96 -9.42 25.05
N VAL A 548 -0.73 -9.40 25.56
CA VAL A 548 0.48 -9.18 24.75
C VAL A 548 0.83 -10.43 23.98
N LEU A 549 0.72 -11.62 24.60
CA LEU A 549 0.92 -12.91 23.93
C LEU A 549 -0.01 -13.05 22.71
N PHE A 550 -1.26 -12.58 22.81
CA PHE A 550 -2.20 -12.57 21.70
C PHE A 550 -1.68 -11.76 20.51
N THR A 551 -1.16 -10.54 20.69
CA THR A 551 -0.59 -9.79 19.56
C THR A 551 0.68 -10.46 19.02
N LYS A 552 1.58 -10.91 19.90
CA LYS A 552 2.85 -11.58 19.51
C LYS A 552 2.63 -12.85 18.68
N ILE A 553 1.51 -13.55 18.85
CA ILE A 553 1.15 -14.74 18.05
C ILE A 553 0.29 -14.36 16.83
N PHE A 554 -0.65 -13.42 16.98
CA PHE A 554 -1.56 -13.03 15.91
C PHE A 554 -0.82 -12.40 14.72
N ILE A 555 0.11 -11.46 14.96
CA ILE A 555 0.80 -10.75 13.87
C ILE A 555 1.63 -11.70 12.98
N PRO A 556 2.50 -12.59 13.52
CA PRO A 556 3.19 -13.58 12.69
C PRO A 556 2.24 -14.58 12.00
N THR A 557 1.11 -14.93 12.61
CA THR A 557 0.14 -15.86 11.98
C THR A 557 -0.65 -15.19 10.85
N ALA A 558 -1.01 -13.90 10.98
CA ALA A 558 -1.62 -13.12 9.91
C ALA A 558 -0.65 -12.94 8.72
N PHE A 559 0.64 -12.68 9.00
CA PHE A 559 1.69 -12.66 7.99
C PHE A 559 1.87 -14.00 7.27
N LEU A 560 1.91 -15.10 8.05
CA LEU A 560 1.97 -16.46 7.52
C LEU A 560 0.77 -16.76 6.60
N LEU A 561 -0.45 -16.39 6.99
CA LEU A 561 -1.65 -16.52 6.16
C LEU A 561 -1.51 -15.75 4.83
N VAL A 562 -1.06 -14.49 4.86
CA VAL A 562 -0.86 -13.68 3.64
C VAL A 562 0.19 -14.32 2.70
N CYS A 563 1.26 -14.89 3.26
CA CYS A 563 2.29 -15.61 2.49
C CYS A 563 1.76 -16.92 1.89
N ILE A 564 0.96 -17.70 2.64
CA ILE A 564 0.35 -18.95 2.16
C ILE A 564 -0.68 -18.66 1.05
N VAL A 565 -1.47 -17.59 1.19
CA VAL A 565 -2.40 -17.14 0.14
C VAL A 565 -1.65 -16.73 -1.13
N HIS A 566 -0.50 -16.05 -1.00
CA HIS A 566 0.36 -15.78 -2.16
C HIS A 566 0.86 -17.08 -2.81
N LEU A 567 1.43 -17.99 -2.02
CA LEU A 567 2.07 -19.21 -2.50
C LEU A 567 1.11 -20.15 -3.24
N HIS A 568 -0.13 -20.33 -2.75
CA HIS A 568 -1.09 -21.25 -3.36
C HIS A 568 -1.90 -20.66 -4.53
N TYR A 569 -2.26 -19.37 -4.48
CA TYR A 569 -3.19 -18.78 -5.46
C TYR A 569 -2.55 -17.80 -6.45
N PHE A 570 -1.57 -17.01 -6.01
CA PHE A 570 -1.07 -15.86 -6.79
C PHE A 570 0.34 -16.05 -7.36
N HIS A 571 1.15 -16.93 -6.77
CA HIS A 571 2.56 -17.11 -7.13
C HIS A 571 2.77 -17.56 -8.58
N GLU A 572 2.12 -18.64 -8.99
CA GLU A 572 2.27 -19.20 -10.34
C GLU A 572 1.69 -18.26 -11.43
N PRO A 573 0.45 -17.70 -11.30
CA PRO A 573 -0.04 -16.71 -12.26
C PRO A 573 0.78 -15.41 -12.30
N PHE A 574 1.36 -14.98 -11.18
CA PHE A 574 2.27 -13.82 -11.14
C PHE A 574 3.57 -14.10 -11.90
N LEU A 575 4.14 -15.30 -11.74
CA LEU A 575 5.35 -15.71 -12.43
C LEU A 575 5.12 -15.74 -13.95
N GLN A 576 4.00 -16.31 -14.40
CA GLN A 576 3.59 -16.35 -15.81
C GLN A 576 3.32 -14.95 -16.40
N LEU A 577 2.62 -14.07 -15.66
CA LEU A 577 2.33 -12.68 -16.07
C LEU A 577 3.59 -11.82 -16.29
N THR A 578 4.69 -12.20 -15.65
CA THR A 578 5.97 -11.46 -15.60
C THR A 578 7.10 -12.12 -16.38
N ASP A 579 6.84 -13.21 -17.11
CA ASP A 579 7.83 -13.82 -18.01
C ASP A 579 7.99 -13.01 -19.32
N LEU A 580 9.17 -13.15 -19.93
CA LEU A 580 9.49 -12.62 -21.26
C LEU A 580 9.28 -13.68 -22.35
N LYS A 581 9.50 -14.97 -22.04
CA LYS A 581 9.45 -16.07 -23.03
C LYS A 581 8.02 -16.37 -23.47
N THR A 582 7.10 -16.49 -22.50
CA THR A 582 5.67 -16.73 -22.78
C THR A 582 5.05 -15.63 -23.63
N VAL A 583 5.54 -14.38 -23.53
CA VAL A 583 5.10 -13.25 -24.36
C VAL A 583 5.56 -13.41 -25.81
N VAL A 584 6.80 -13.84 -26.04
CA VAL A 584 7.32 -14.10 -27.39
C VAL A 584 6.63 -15.32 -28.02
N GLU A 585 6.44 -16.39 -27.24
CA GLU A 585 5.75 -17.60 -27.69
C GLU A 585 4.27 -17.35 -27.98
N THR A 586 3.53 -16.69 -27.10
CA THR A 586 2.12 -16.33 -27.37
C THR A 586 1.98 -15.37 -28.54
N HIS A 587 2.91 -14.43 -28.75
CA HIS A 587 2.88 -13.58 -29.94
C HIS A 587 3.15 -14.39 -31.22
N ASN A 588 4.11 -15.32 -31.21
CA ASN A 588 4.37 -16.22 -32.34
C ASN A 588 3.17 -17.15 -32.62
N ILE A 589 2.56 -17.72 -31.58
CA ILE A 589 1.39 -18.60 -31.69
C ILE A 589 0.18 -17.81 -32.22
N VAL A 590 -0.10 -16.60 -31.71
CA VAL A 590 -1.18 -15.75 -32.23
C VAL A 590 -0.91 -15.33 -33.68
N LYS A 591 0.35 -15.05 -34.05
CA LYS A 591 0.73 -14.72 -35.42
C LYS A 591 0.55 -15.90 -36.38
N VAL A 592 0.85 -17.13 -35.94
CA VAL A 592 0.58 -18.37 -36.67
C VAL A 592 -0.92 -18.66 -36.76
N LEU A 593 -1.69 -18.54 -35.67
CA LEU A 593 -3.15 -18.72 -35.67
C LEU A 593 -3.83 -17.71 -36.60
N TYR A 594 -3.46 -16.44 -36.52
CA TYR A 594 -4.01 -15.38 -37.37
C TYR A 594 -3.72 -15.66 -38.84
N PHE A 595 -2.49 -16.04 -39.19
CA PHE A 595 -2.13 -16.41 -40.56
C PHE A 595 -2.83 -17.71 -41.04
N SER A 596 -3.21 -18.61 -40.14
CA SER A 596 -3.86 -19.88 -40.46
C SER A 596 -5.39 -19.85 -40.48
N LEU A 597 -6.05 -18.98 -39.71
CA LEU A 597 -7.51 -18.97 -39.52
C LEU A 597 -8.23 -17.85 -40.31
N VAL A 598 -7.55 -16.75 -40.63
CA VAL A 598 -8.13 -15.63 -41.38
C VAL A 598 -8.72 -16.07 -42.74
N PRO A 599 -8.09 -16.96 -43.54
CA PRO A 599 -8.67 -17.44 -44.80
C PRO A 599 -10.00 -18.21 -44.63
N SER A 600 -10.19 -18.89 -43.49
CA SER A 600 -11.41 -19.66 -43.20
C SER A 600 -12.54 -18.76 -42.70
N LEU A 601 -12.24 -17.80 -41.83
CA LEU A 601 -13.23 -16.86 -41.27
C LEU A 601 -13.79 -15.91 -42.34
N TYR A 602 -12.96 -15.42 -43.27
CA TYR A 602 -13.42 -14.53 -44.36
C TYR A 602 -14.45 -15.17 -45.30
N ARG A 603 -14.56 -16.50 -45.36
CA ARG A 603 -15.60 -17.20 -46.15
C ARG A 603 -16.91 -17.43 -45.42
N LEU A 604 -16.96 -17.28 -44.10
CA LEU A 604 -18.16 -17.58 -43.30
C LEU A 604 -19.02 -16.34 -42.99
N VAL A 605 -18.41 -15.15 -42.98
CA VAL A 605 -19.05 -13.90 -42.53
C VAL A 605 -19.50 -13.02 -43.72
N HIS A 606 -20.20 -13.64 -44.69
CA HIS A 606 -20.78 -12.97 -45.87
C HIS A 606 -22.24 -13.39 -46.16
N SER A 607 -22.94 -13.96 -45.17
CA SER A 607 -24.38 -14.26 -45.25
C SER A 607 -25.24 -13.09 -44.74
N ASP A 608 -24.99 -12.64 -43.51
CA ASP A 608 -25.97 -11.85 -42.76
C ASP A 608 -25.49 -10.40 -42.59
N GLY A 609 -26.12 -9.49 -43.32
CA GLY A 609 -25.74 -8.08 -43.34
C GLY A 609 -26.58 -7.21 -42.41
N SER A 610 -25.97 -6.67 -41.35
CA SER A 610 -26.35 -5.36 -40.78
C SER A 610 -25.27 -4.81 -39.84
N LEU A 611 -25.09 -3.49 -39.86
CA LEU A 611 -24.57 -2.65 -38.77
C LEU A 611 -23.17 -3.01 -38.19
N PHE A 612 -22.12 -2.53 -38.86
CA PHE A 612 -20.88 -2.17 -38.15
C PHE A 612 -20.18 -0.98 -38.81
N ASP A 613 -20.15 0.17 -38.12
CA ASP A 613 -19.30 1.30 -38.47
C ASP A 613 -18.79 1.98 -37.20
N LEU A 614 -17.58 1.58 -36.76
CA LEU A 614 -16.63 2.37 -35.94
C LEU A 614 -15.40 1.51 -35.55
N SER A 615 -14.21 2.08 -35.73
CA SER A 615 -12.97 1.72 -35.01
C SER A 615 -12.31 0.34 -35.27
N VAL A 616 -11.67 0.18 -36.44
CA VAL A 616 -10.25 -0.28 -36.50
C VAL A 616 -9.50 0.60 -37.50
N GLY A 617 -8.45 1.30 -37.05
CA GLY A 617 -7.63 2.17 -37.90
C GLY A 617 -6.12 1.92 -37.73
N GLY A 618 -5.54 1.17 -38.67
CA GLY A 618 -4.10 0.85 -38.73
C GLY A 618 -3.63 -0.21 -37.72
N ALA A 619 -2.68 -1.09 -38.03
CA ALA A 619 -1.93 -1.37 -39.27
C ALA A 619 -1.19 -2.74 -39.06
N PRO A 620 -0.29 -3.22 -39.96
CA PRO A 620 0.02 -2.82 -41.33
C PRO A 620 0.01 -3.98 -42.34
N GLN A 621 -0.20 -3.69 -43.63
CA GLN A 621 0.16 -4.64 -44.70
C GLN A 621 0.44 -3.91 -46.02
N LEU A 622 1.72 -3.65 -46.31
CA LEU A 622 2.20 -3.21 -47.64
C LEU A 622 3.71 -3.50 -47.79
N LEU A 623 4.02 -4.65 -48.39
CA LEU A 623 5.25 -4.94 -49.12
C LEU A 623 4.83 -5.85 -50.28
N LEU A 624 5.37 -5.58 -51.48
CA LEU A 624 4.85 -6.06 -52.78
C LEU A 624 3.42 -5.52 -53.06
N GLU A 625 3.14 -4.76 -54.12
CA GLU A 625 3.87 -4.59 -55.40
C GLU A 625 4.09 -3.12 -55.79
N GLU A 626 5.32 -2.75 -56.17
CA GLU A 626 5.58 -1.61 -57.06
C GLU A 626 5.84 -2.16 -58.46
N ALA A 627 4.83 -2.17 -59.33
CA ALA A 627 4.95 -2.83 -60.64
C ALA A 627 4.11 -2.26 -61.81
N THR A 628 3.80 -0.95 -61.86
CA THR A 628 3.61 -0.28 -63.17
C THR A 628 3.69 1.26 -63.15
N ARG A 629 4.11 1.80 -64.31
CA ARG A 629 3.94 3.14 -64.93
C ARG A 629 2.86 4.06 -64.31
N GLY A 630 2.99 5.40 -64.33
CA GLY A 630 3.95 6.27 -65.03
C GLY A 630 3.32 7.06 -66.19
N GLU A 631 3.48 8.40 -66.17
CA GLU A 631 2.94 9.40 -67.12
C GLU A 631 1.39 9.53 -67.12
N GLN A 632 0.78 10.72 -67.07
CA GLN A 632 0.88 11.79 -68.09
C GLN A 632 0.74 13.23 -67.50
N ARG A 633 0.67 14.26 -68.38
CA ARG A 633 0.97 15.67 -68.05
C ARG A 633 0.10 16.69 -68.83
N GLY A 634 -0.37 17.75 -68.14
CA GLY A 634 -0.98 18.96 -68.72
C GLY A 634 -2.36 19.31 -68.12
N ARG A 635 -2.85 20.56 -68.14
CA ARG A 635 -2.24 21.87 -68.48
C ARG A 635 -3.09 23.03 -67.87
N GLU A 636 -2.52 24.23 -67.78
CA GLU A 636 -3.11 25.59 -67.56
C GLU A 636 -4.61 25.77 -67.91
N GLU A 637 -5.41 26.68 -67.33
CA GLU A 637 -5.19 27.86 -66.45
C GLU A 637 -6.52 28.30 -65.76
N GLY A 638 -6.52 29.15 -64.71
CA GLY A 638 -7.76 29.76 -64.17
C GLY A 638 -7.70 30.33 -62.74
N THR A 639 -7.85 31.64 -62.59
CA THR A 639 -7.77 32.50 -61.37
C THR A 639 -8.79 32.26 -60.24
N ASP A 640 -8.35 32.53 -59.00
CA ASP A 640 -9.09 33.00 -57.78
C ASP A 640 -10.49 32.39 -57.46
N GLU A 641 -10.76 31.73 -56.30
CA GLU A 641 -10.65 32.29 -54.94
C GLU A 641 -10.38 31.24 -53.82
N LYS A 642 -9.32 31.50 -53.03
CA LYS A 642 -9.20 31.37 -51.56
C LYS A 642 -10.15 30.43 -50.78
N TRP A 643 -9.69 29.22 -50.44
CA TRP A 643 -10.28 28.39 -49.37
C TRP A 643 -9.23 27.73 -48.45
N MET A 644 -9.67 27.31 -47.27
CA MET A 644 -8.91 26.68 -46.17
C MET A 644 -7.75 27.50 -45.58
N LYS A 645 -8.11 28.41 -44.67
CA LYS A 645 -7.43 28.45 -43.37
C LYS A 645 -8.08 27.40 -42.46
N GLU A 646 -7.28 26.69 -41.67
CA GLU A 646 -7.70 26.25 -40.35
C GLU A 646 -7.53 27.44 -39.40
N GLU A 647 -8.57 27.86 -38.68
CA GLU A 647 -8.44 28.73 -37.50
C GLU A 647 -9.27 28.15 -36.34
N GLU A 648 -8.73 28.25 -35.14
CA GLU A 648 -9.35 27.78 -33.90
C GLU A 648 -10.39 28.81 -33.43
N GLU A 649 -11.69 28.49 -33.51
CA GLU A 649 -12.73 29.33 -32.91
C GLU A 649 -13.12 28.83 -31.50
N GLU A 650 -12.61 29.55 -30.50
CA GLU A 650 -13.08 29.52 -29.12
C GLU A 650 -14.44 30.24 -29.02
N TYR A 651 -15.52 29.50 -28.75
CA TYR A 651 -16.86 30.09 -28.55
C TYR A 651 -17.26 30.16 -27.06
N PRO A 652 -17.84 31.29 -26.60
CA PRO A 652 -18.17 31.52 -25.20
C PRO A 652 -19.52 30.91 -24.81
N CYS A 653 -19.78 30.85 -23.50
CA CYS A 653 -21.12 30.59 -22.99
C CYS A 653 -22.06 31.74 -23.36
N MET A 654 -23.02 31.48 -24.25
CA MET A 654 -24.23 32.31 -24.39
C MET A 654 -25.45 31.53 -23.90
N PHE A 655 -26.35 32.22 -23.22
CA PHE A 655 -27.52 31.65 -22.55
C PHE A 655 -28.75 32.01 -23.38
N ASP A 656 -29.33 31.03 -24.07
CA ASP A 656 -30.50 31.26 -24.93
C ASP A 656 -31.73 30.48 -24.48
N ARG A 657 -32.89 31.06 -24.77
CA ARG A 657 -34.16 30.78 -24.09
C ARG A 657 -35.30 30.75 -25.09
N GLU A 658 -35.65 29.56 -25.56
CA GLU A 658 -36.93 29.33 -26.25
C GLU A 658 -37.97 28.69 -25.33
N SER A 659 -39.22 29.09 -25.53
CA SER A 659 -40.35 28.75 -24.67
C SER A 659 -41.57 28.37 -25.49
N VAL A 660 -42.17 27.23 -25.17
CA VAL A 660 -43.54 26.88 -25.55
C VAL A 660 -44.29 26.46 -24.30
N SER A 661 -45.55 26.89 -24.20
CA SER A 661 -46.42 26.82 -23.01
C SER A 661 -47.34 25.59 -22.99
N ASP A 662 -47.77 25.20 -21.79
CA ASP A 662 -49.12 24.74 -21.36
C ASP A 662 -49.96 23.87 -22.34
N HIS A 663 -50.62 22.77 -21.93
CA HIS A 663 -51.49 22.65 -20.75
C HIS A 663 -52.00 21.18 -20.55
N LEU A 664 -52.57 20.91 -19.36
CA LEU A 664 -53.66 19.95 -19.03
C LEU A 664 -53.44 18.40 -18.96
N THR A 665 -53.71 17.89 -17.73
CA THR A 665 -54.41 16.64 -17.35
C THR A 665 -53.88 15.23 -17.72
N GLY A 666 -53.66 14.40 -16.69
CA GLY A 666 -53.47 12.94 -16.77
C GLY A 666 -52.94 12.34 -15.45
N GLU A 667 -53.48 11.20 -15.00
CA GLU A 667 -53.23 10.61 -13.65
C GLU A 667 -51.83 9.95 -13.46
N PRO A 668 -51.34 9.75 -12.22
CA PRO A 668 -49.96 9.32 -11.96
C PRO A 668 -49.77 7.81 -11.66
N THR A 669 -49.31 7.01 -12.62
CA THR A 669 -48.97 5.57 -12.41
C THR A 669 -47.68 5.09 -13.11
N SER A 670 -46.53 5.77 -12.95
CA SER A 670 -45.23 5.25 -13.45
C SER A 670 -43.94 5.87 -12.86
N SER A 671 -43.92 6.24 -11.56
CA SER A 671 -42.78 6.92 -10.92
C SER A 671 -41.46 6.14 -10.82
N SER A 672 -41.48 4.80 -10.92
CA SER A 672 -40.30 3.94 -10.82
C SER A 672 -39.49 3.84 -12.13
N SER A 673 -40.17 3.86 -13.28
CA SER A 673 -39.56 3.65 -14.60
C SER A 673 -38.74 4.85 -15.09
N SER A 674 -39.24 6.07 -14.88
CA SER A 674 -38.60 7.31 -15.31
C SER A 674 -37.26 7.56 -14.60
N LEU A 675 -37.19 7.23 -13.30
CA LEU A 675 -35.94 7.25 -12.55
C LEU A 675 -34.91 6.26 -13.13
N LEU A 676 -35.30 5.01 -13.41
CA LEU A 676 -34.39 4.01 -13.98
C LEU A 676 -33.84 4.42 -15.36
N VAL A 677 -34.67 5.03 -16.22
CA VAL A 677 -34.23 5.55 -17.53
C VAL A 677 -33.25 6.73 -17.36
N SER A 678 -33.54 7.66 -16.44
CA SER A 678 -32.64 8.78 -16.12
C SER A 678 -31.30 8.30 -15.58
N TRP A 679 -31.31 7.38 -14.61
CA TRP A 679 -30.10 6.75 -14.08
C TRP A 679 -29.32 5.97 -15.15
N ARG A 680 -29.99 5.30 -16.10
CA ARG A 680 -29.32 4.63 -17.23
C ARG A 680 -28.56 5.63 -18.10
N MET A 681 -29.20 6.73 -18.52
CA MET A 681 -28.52 7.78 -19.30
C MET A 681 -27.36 8.45 -18.54
N VAL A 682 -27.47 8.62 -17.22
CA VAL A 682 -26.38 9.11 -16.37
C VAL A 682 -25.23 8.10 -16.30
N VAL A 683 -25.53 6.81 -16.11
CA VAL A 683 -24.53 5.72 -16.13
C VAL A 683 -23.84 5.61 -17.49
N ASP A 684 -24.57 5.72 -18.60
CA ASP A 684 -24.00 5.65 -19.94
C ASP A 684 -23.06 6.83 -20.20
N ARG A 685 -23.46 8.07 -19.86
CA ARG A 685 -22.57 9.25 -19.94
C ARG A 685 -21.35 9.12 -19.02
N LEU A 686 -21.53 8.63 -17.80
CA LEU A 686 -20.43 8.33 -16.88
C LEU A 686 -19.50 7.23 -17.42
N SER A 687 -20.01 6.23 -18.15
CA SER A 687 -19.20 5.16 -18.74
C SER A 687 -18.30 5.66 -19.87
N VAL A 688 -18.80 6.57 -20.71
CA VAL A 688 -18.02 7.22 -21.78
C VAL A 688 -16.96 8.16 -21.19
N LEU A 689 -17.31 8.91 -20.14
CA LEU A 689 -16.34 9.72 -19.38
C LEU A 689 -15.29 8.84 -18.69
N PHE A 690 -15.68 7.70 -18.10
CA PHE A 690 -14.78 6.73 -17.49
C PHE A 690 -13.84 6.09 -18.53
N LEU A 691 -14.32 5.78 -19.74
CA LEU A 691 -13.48 5.26 -20.81
C LEU A 691 -12.47 6.30 -21.32
N ARG A 692 -12.91 7.57 -21.51
CA ARG A 692 -12.01 8.69 -21.84
C ARG A 692 -10.99 8.95 -20.73
N LEU A 693 -11.39 8.81 -19.46
CA LEU A 693 -10.51 8.89 -18.30
C LEU A 693 -9.50 7.75 -18.31
N LEU A 694 -9.94 6.49 -18.51
CA LEU A 694 -9.07 5.31 -18.54
C LEU A 694 -8.02 5.41 -19.67
N LEU A 695 -8.42 5.83 -20.87
CA LEU A 695 -7.51 6.10 -22.00
C LEU A 695 -6.52 7.22 -21.69
N SER A 696 -6.92 8.23 -20.92
CA SER A 696 -6.05 9.35 -20.53
C SER A 696 -5.11 8.99 -19.39
N VAL A 697 -5.55 8.19 -18.43
CA VAL A 697 -4.72 7.56 -17.39
C VAL A 697 -3.72 6.59 -18.02
N GLN A 698 -4.11 5.82 -19.03
CA GLN A 698 -3.17 4.99 -19.80
C GLN A 698 -2.11 5.84 -20.51
N ARG A 699 -2.50 6.91 -21.23
CA ARG A 699 -1.53 7.82 -21.88
C ARG A 699 -0.57 8.45 -20.87
N LEU A 700 -1.09 8.94 -19.74
CA LEU A 700 -0.31 9.49 -18.63
C LEU A 700 0.65 8.44 -18.02
N GLN A 701 0.20 7.19 -17.85
CA GLN A 701 1.03 6.10 -17.35
C GLN A 701 2.21 5.78 -18.28
N HIS A 702 1.98 5.72 -19.60
CA HIS A 702 3.06 5.52 -20.58
C HIS A 702 4.07 6.67 -20.53
N LEU A 703 3.60 7.93 -20.48
CA LEU A 703 4.45 9.11 -20.37
C LEU A 703 5.25 9.11 -19.06
N LEU A 704 4.64 8.72 -17.93
CA LEU A 704 5.31 8.63 -16.64
C LEU A 704 6.42 7.57 -16.63
N TRP A 705 6.16 6.36 -17.15
CA TRP A 705 7.20 5.33 -17.28
C TRP A 705 8.34 5.75 -18.21
N TRP A 706 8.05 6.52 -19.25
CA TRP A 706 9.05 7.06 -20.17
C TRP A 706 9.91 8.15 -19.49
N LEU A 707 9.28 9.13 -18.84
CA LEU A 707 9.95 10.14 -18.03
C LEU A 707 10.85 9.51 -16.95
N LEU A 708 10.37 8.44 -16.30
CA LEU A 708 11.15 7.67 -15.33
C LEU A 708 12.39 7.04 -15.96
N GLU A 709 12.29 6.33 -17.09
CA GLU A 709 13.46 5.74 -17.76
C GLU A 709 14.53 6.78 -18.14
N LEU A 710 14.10 7.99 -18.50
CA LEU A 710 14.96 9.13 -18.86
C LEU A 710 15.63 9.82 -17.65
N HIS A 711 15.03 9.77 -16.45
CA HIS A 711 15.48 10.54 -15.28
C HIS A 711 15.86 9.70 -14.04
N ILE A 712 15.55 8.40 -13.98
CA ILE A 712 15.70 7.58 -12.76
C ILE A 712 17.12 7.60 -12.17
N VAL A 713 18.17 7.49 -12.99
CA VAL A 713 19.57 7.58 -12.52
C VAL A 713 19.88 8.91 -11.83
N LYS A 714 19.30 10.02 -12.32
CA LYS A 714 19.44 11.37 -11.74
C LYS A 714 18.76 11.43 -10.38
N ILE A 715 17.57 10.83 -10.26
CA ILE A 715 16.78 10.77 -9.02
C ILE A 715 17.50 9.92 -7.97
N VAL A 716 17.93 8.71 -8.33
CA VAL A 716 18.61 7.75 -7.44
C VAL A 716 19.93 8.34 -6.93
N SER A 717 20.81 8.85 -7.81
CA SER A 717 22.08 9.45 -7.39
C SER A 717 21.90 10.69 -6.50
N SER A 718 20.91 11.53 -6.78
CA SER A 718 20.57 12.69 -5.94
C SER A 718 20.07 12.27 -4.56
N TYR A 719 19.25 11.22 -4.48
CA TYR A 719 18.76 10.71 -3.20
C TYR A 719 19.88 10.09 -2.36
N ILE A 720 20.76 9.30 -2.97
CA ILE A 720 21.92 8.71 -2.29
C ILE A 720 22.80 9.81 -1.68
N MET A 721 23.14 10.85 -2.43
CA MET A 721 23.95 11.96 -1.90
C MET A 721 23.22 12.75 -0.80
N TRP A 722 21.90 12.95 -0.92
CA TRP A 722 21.10 13.56 0.15
C TRP A 722 21.15 12.74 1.45
N VAL A 723 21.08 11.40 1.39
CA VAL A 723 21.26 10.53 2.57
C VAL A 723 22.66 10.68 3.15
N CYS A 724 23.71 10.61 2.32
CA CYS A 724 25.10 10.73 2.77
C CYS A 724 25.42 12.07 3.44
N VAL A 725 24.77 13.15 2.99
CA VAL A 725 24.89 14.51 3.56
C VAL A 725 24.05 14.70 4.82
N LYS A 726 22.93 14.00 4.98
CA LYS A 726 22.09 14.04 6.19
C LYS A 726 22.64 13.20 7.34
N GLU A 727 23.36 12.13 7.04
CA GLU A 727 24.04 11.29 8.02
C GLU A 727 25.48 11.05 7.57
N VAL A 728 26.39 11.94 8.00
CA VAL A 728 27.83 11.79 7.72
C VAL A 728 28.39 10.69 8.62
N CYS A 729 28.88 9.61 8.01
CA CYS A 729 29.46 8.47 8.73
C CYS A 729 30.32 7.60 7.79
N LEU A 730 31.16 6.74 8.38
CA LEU A 730 32.03 5.84 7.60
C LEU A 730 31.23 4.91 6.66
N PHE A 731 30.09 4.36 7.10
CA PHE A 731 29.27 3.50 6.25
C PHE A 731 28.77 4.19 4.97
N ASN A 732 28.53 5.51 5.01
CA ASN A 732 28.03 6.25 3.85
C ASN A 732 29.14 6.67 2.87
N LEU A 733 30.42 6.55 3.24
CA LEU A 733 31.56 6.80 2.34
C LEU A 733 31.52 5.93 1.07
N LEU A 734 31.13 4.66 1.19
CA LEU A 734 31.05 3.75 0.04
C LEU A 734 30.01 4.22 -0.98
N PHE A 735 28.89 4.77 -0.53
CA PHE A 735 27.85 5.31 -1.41
C PHE A 735 28.35 6.54 -2.19
N VAL A 736 29.09 7.45 -1.53
CA VAL A 736 29.70 8.62 -2.19
C VAL A 736 30.73 8.20 -3.24
N LEU A 737 31.58 7.21 -2.93
CA LEU A 737 32.51 6.62 -3.90
C LEU A 737 31.78 5.98 -5.10
N CYS A 738 30.69 5.24 -4.85
CA CYS A 738 29.89 4.62 -5.91
C CYS A 738 29.18 5.67 -6.79
N VAL A 739 28.65 6.76 -6.23
CA VAL A 739 28.07 7.87 -7.02
C VAL A 739 29.15 8.60 -7.81
N GLY A 740 30.29 8.91 -7.18
CA GLY A 740 31.44 9.57 -7.82
C GLY A 740 31.94 8.82 -9.05
N MET A 741 32.06 7.49 -8.96
CA MET A 741 32.50 6.66 -10.09
C MET A 741 31.41 6.37 -11.13
N SER A 742 30.15 6.16 -10.70
CA SER A 742 29.06 5.79 -11.62
C SER A 742 28.57 6.94 -12.51
N LEU A 743 28.71 8.20 -12.08
CA LEU A 743 28.32 9.34 -12.90
C LEU A 743 29.21 9.48 -14.15
N PRO A 744 30.55 9.56 -14.09
CA PRO A 744 31.41 9.58 -15.29
C PRO A 744 31.42 8.23 -16.03
N CYS A 745 31.55 7.10 -15.32
CA CYS A 745 31.83 5.81 -15.96
C CYS A 745 30.55 5.02 -16.28
N ARG A 746 29.87 5.36 -17.39
CA ARG A 746 28.57 4.77 -17.81
C ARG A 746 28.49 3.24 -17.68
N GLY A 747 29.49 2.50 -18.17
CA GLY A 747 29.48 1.04 -18.17
C GLY A 747 29.45 0.38 -16.79
N TRP A 748 29.88 1.10 -15.74
CA TRP A 748 29.95 0.58 -14.37
C TRP A 748 28.67 0.84 -13.56
N ARG A 749 27.73 1.64 -14.08
CA ARG A 749 26.47 2.01 -13.41
C ARG A 749 25.65 0.83 -12.86
N PRO A 750 25.30 -0.23 -13.63
CA PRO A 750 24.48 -1.33 -13.10
C PRO A 750 25.20 -2.12 -12.00
N LEU A 751 26.52 -2.29 -12.13
CA LEU A 751 27.34 -2.96 -11.11
C LEU A 751 27.39 -2.12 -9.82
N LEU A 752 27.59 -0.81 -9.92
CA LEU A 752 27.65 0.09 -8.77
C LEU A 752 26.27 0.25 -8.09
N SER A 753 25.17 0.23 -8.83
CA SER A 753 23.80 0.15 -8.26
C SER A 753 23.59 -1.18 -7.48
N GLY A 754 24.11 -2.29 -7.99
CA GLY A 754 24.16 -3.58 -7.28
C GLY A 754 25.00 -3.54 -5.99
N VAL A 755 26.18 -2.90 -6.01
CA VAL A 755 27.01 -2.70 -4.81
C VAL A 755 26.28 -1.84 -3.78
N CYS A 756 25.66 -0.73 -4.21
CA CYS A 756 24.87 0.14 -3.34
C CYS A 756 23.72 -0.61 -2.65
N THR A 757 22.98 -1.48 -3.34
CA THR A 757 21.88 -2.24 -2.68
C THR A 757 22.38 -3.25 -1.67
N VAL A 758 23.38 -4.06 -2.01
CA VAL A 758 23.97 -5.03 -1.06
C VAL A 758 24.49 -4.30 0.18
N TRP A 759 25.19 -3.18 0.02
CA TRP A 759 25.65 -2.37 1.14
C TRP A 759 24.51 -1.74 1.94
N THR A 760 23.45 -1.25 1.27
CA THR A 760 22.25 -0.72 1.96
C THR A 760 21.57 -1.78 2.82
N CYS A 761 21.49 -3.03 2.32
CA CYS A 761 20.99 -4.16 3.10
C CYS A 761 21.89 -4.46 4.32
N VAL A 762 23.21 -4.52 4.13
CA VAL A 762 24.18 -4.73 5.24
C VAL A 762 24.08 -3.63 6.29
N VAL A 763 24.10 -2.36 5.90
CA VAL A 763 23.98 -1.21 6.82
C VAL A 763 22.64 -1.22 7.56
N THR A 764 21.54 -1.60 6.89
CA THR A 764 20.22 -1.75 7.54
C THR A 764 20.23 -2.86 8.60
N VAL A 765 20.80 -4.03 8.29
CA VAL A 765 20.93 -5.14 9.25
C VAL A 765 21.83 -4.76 10.43
N CYS A 766 22.97 -4.10 10.19
CA CYS A 766 23.85 -3.62 11.26
C CYS A 766 23.14 -2.61 12.18
N LYS A 767 22.40 -1.65 11.61
CA LYS A 767 21.61 -0.68 12.39
C LYS A 767 20.48 -1.32 13.21
N MET A 768 19.88 -2.42 12.72
CA MET A 768 18.89 -3.21 13.47
C MET A 768 19.54 -4.00 14.61
N LEU A 769 20.63 -4.73 14.35
CA LEU A 769 21.36 -5.51 15.35
C LEU A 769 21.90 -4.63 16.49
N TYR A 770 22.34 -3.41 16.18
CA TYR A 770 22.86 -2.47 17.18
C TYR A 770 21.82 -2.04 18.23
N GLN A 771 20.51 -2.16 17.95
CA GLN A 771 19.47 -1.80 18.93
C GLN A 771 19.26 -2.84 20.04
N LEU A 772 19.69 -4.10 19.86
CA LEU A 772 19.51 -5.18 20.85
C LEU A 772 20.14 -4.80 22.20
N ASN A 773 19.52 -5.17 23.31
CA ASN A 773 19.88 -4.70 24.66
C ASN A 773 21.21 -5.31 25.15
N VAL A 774 21.62 -6.47 24.61
CA VAL A 774 22.99 -7.04 24.70
C VAL A 774 24.07 -5.99 24.45
N VAL A 775 23.85 -5.06 23.52
CA VAL A 775 24.79 -3.98 23.19
C VAL A 775 24.60 -2.84 24.18
N GLN A 776 25.48 -2.75 25.18
CA GLN A 776 25.48 -1.69 26.19
C GLN A 776 26.62 -0.69 25.88
N PRO A 777 26.33 0.51 25.34
CA PRO A 777 27.38 1.45 24.90
C PRO A 777 28.34 1.88 26.01
N ILE A 778 27.82 2.00 27.24
CA ILE A 778 28.54 2.33 28.48
C ILE A 778 29.77 1.43 28.73
N ARG A 779 29.83 0.21 28.16
CA ARG A 779 30.98 -0.70 28.27
C ARG A 779 32.12 -0.42 27.28
N TYR A 780 31.84 0.39 26.25
CA TYR A 780 32.73 0.63 25.11
C TYR A 780 32.98 2.12 24.85
N SER A 781 32.25 3.01 25.52
CA SER A 781 32.40 4.46 25.38
C SER A 781 33.67 4.96 26.05
N SER A 782 34.41 5.81 25.34
CA SER A 782 35.65 6.42 25.82
C SER A 782 35.36 7.81 26.38
N ASN A 783 35.69 8.07 27.64
CA ASN A 783 35.49 9.38 28.26
C ASN A 783 36.79 10.20 28.18
N CYS A 784 36.85 11.20 27.29
CA CYS A 784 38.06 11.99 27.06
C CYS A 784 38.17 13.16 28.04
N THR A 785 39.32 13.32 28.69
CA THR A 785 39.59 14.40 29.66
C THR A 785 40.11 15.67 28.96
N THR A 786 39.55 16.83 29.29
CA THR A 786 40.03 18.14 28.82
C THR A 786 41.49 18.41 29.23
N PRO A 787 42.35 18.95 28.35
CA PRO A 787 43.71 19.34 28.72
C PRO A 787 43.71 20.60 29.60
N GLU A 788 44.59 20.65 30.61
CA GLU A 788 44.56 21.58 31.75
C GLU A 788 44.59 23.09 31.37
N ASN A 789 45.10 23.43 30.17
CA ASN A 789 45.23 24.81 29.68
C ASN A 789 44.23 25.18 28.55
N SER A 790 43.10 24.47 28.41
CA SER A 790 42.09 24.76 27.38
C SER A 790 41.20 25.97 27.69
N SER A 791 40.76 26.68 26.66
CA SER A 791 39.72 27.71 26.78
C SER A 791 38.34 27.11 27.08
N ILE A 792 37.48 27.90 27.74
CA ILE A 792 36.13 27.48 28.17
C ILE A 792 35.29 26.93 27.01
N ASP A 793 35.45 27.48 25.80
CA ASP A 793 34.72 27.01 24.61
C ASP A 793 35.07 25.58 24.20
N LEU A 794 36.28 25.07 24.49
CA LEU A 794 36.67 23.72 24.09
C LEU A 794 35.87 22.63 24.83
N SER A 795 35.38 22.92 26.05
CA SER A 795 34.50 22.03 26.82
C SER A 795 33.17 21.72 26.12
N ARG A 796 32.75 22.56 25.15
CA ARG A 796 31.54 22.37 24.34
C ARG A 796 31.75 21.52 23.09
N SER A 797 32.99 21.09 22.80
CA SER A 797 33.29 20.24 21.64
C SER A 797 32.70 18.84 21.79
N VAL A 798 32.60 18.13 20.66
CA VAL A 798 32.11 16.73 20.61
C VAL A 798 33.01 15.78 21.42
N LEU A 799 34.27 16.14 21.67
CA LEU A 799 35.25 15.29 22.36
C LEU A 799 35.13 15.35 23.89
N TYR A 800 34.71 16.49 24.45
CA TYR A 800 34.76 16.77 25.89
C TYR A 800 33.41 17.02 26.56
N SER A 801 32.32 17.11 25.78
CA SER A 801 30.96 17.34 26.30
C SER A 801 30.28 16.10 26.90
N GLY A 802 30.86 14.90 26.70
CA GLY A 802 30.35 13.65 27.27
C GLY A 802 31.15 12.41 26.80
N PRO A 803 30.80 11.21 27.28
CA PRO A 803 31.46 9.98 26.86
C PRO A 803 31.20 9.68 25.38
N VAL A 804 32.26 9.35 24.64
CA VAL A 804 32.22 9.19 23.17
C VAL A 804 31.99 7.72 22.81
N ASP A 805 30.91 7.44 22.07
CA ASP A 805 30.65 6.13 21.47
C ASP A 805 31.50 5.94 20.19
N PRO A 806 32.42 4.96 20.12
CA PRO A 806 33.24 4.73 18.92
C PRO A 806 32.40 4.35 17.69
N THR A 807 31.23 3.74 17.91
CA THR A 807 30.31 3.29 16.86
C THR A 807 29.55 4.44 16.19
N GLN A 808 29.43 5.61 16.86
CA GLN A 808 28.71 6.76 16.30
C GLN A 808 29.40 7.30 15.05
N TRP A 809 30.73 7.34 15.02
CA TRP A 809 31.55 7.72 13.85
C TRP A 809 31.39 6.73 12.68
N VAL A 810 31.19 5.44 12.98
CA VAL A 810 30.90 4.41 11.97
C VAL A 810 29.52 4.61 11.34
N GLY A 811 28.56 5.15 12.11
CA GLY A 811 27.17 5.39 11.70
C GLY A 811 26.12 4.59 12.49
N LEU A 812 26.51 4.02 13.64
CA LEU A 812 25.65 3.23 14.52
C LEU A 812 25.39 3.97 15.83
N ARG A 813 24.11 4.33 16.06
CA ARG A 813 23.60 4.93 17.30
C ARG A 813 22.43 4.12 17.85
N LYS A 814 22.24 4.15 19.17
CA LYS A 814 20.98 3.72 19.80
C LYS A 814 19.94 4.84 19.71
N THR A 815 18.67 4.47 19.64
CA THR A 815 17.55 5.42 19.61
C THR A 815 16.37 4.87 20.39
N ASP A 816 15.93 5.57 21.43
CA ASP A 816 14.76 5.20 22.25
C ASP A 816 13.41 5.49 21.55
N GLY A 817 13.46 6.21 20.43
CA GLY A 817 12.32 6.48 19.55
C GLY A 817 12.05 5.36 18.55
N LYS A 818 11.14 5.62 17.59
CA LYS A 818 10.75 4.66 16.55
C LYS A 818 11.93 4.37 15.62
N LEU A 819 12.44 3.13 15.64
CA LEU A 819 13.52 2.65 14.75
C LEU A 819 13.24 2.94 13.26
N LEU A 820 11.97 2.92 12.84
CA LEU A 820 11.58 3.21 11.48
C LEU A 820 12.08 4.59 11.02
N ASP A 821 12.09 5.61 11.87
CA ASP A 821 12.59 6.95 11.52
C ASP A 821 14.13 6.98 11.36
N TYR A 822 14.87 6.14 12.08
CA TYR A 822 16.32 5.98 11.91
C TYR A 822 16.70 5.16 10.67
N LEU A 823 15.86 4.20 10.26
CA LEU A 823 16.06 3.40 9.05
C LEU A 823 15.42 3.99 7.79
N ARG A 824 14.52 4.98 7.92
CA ARG A 824 13.70 5.56 6.84
C ARG A 824 14.51 5.90 5.60
N TYR A 825 15.68 6.52 5.77
CA TYR A 825 16.55 6.92 4.67
C TYR A 825 17.14 5.71 3.91
N ASN A 826 17.61 4.69 4.63
CA ASN A 826 18.16 3.46 4.04
C ASN A 826 17.08 2.62 3.34
N LEU A 827 15.90 2.50 3.96
CA LEU A 827 14.77 1.75 3.40
C LEU A 827 14.21 2.43 2.14
N MET A 828 14.13 3.77 2.13
CA MET A 828 13.77 4.54 0.94
C MET A 828 14.84 4.47 -0.16
N MET A 829 16.13 4.49 0.21
CA MET A 829 17.24 4.31 -0.73
C MET A 829 17.20 2.93 -1.40
N LEU A 830 16.95 1.86 -0.63
CA LEU A 830 16.75 0.52 -1.17
C LEU A 830 15.51 0.44 -2.07
N ALA A 831 14.40 1.07 -1.68
CA ALA A 831 13.19 1.11 -2.49
C ALA A 831 13.40 1.82 -3.83
N LEU A 832 14.13 2.94 -3.85
CA LEU A 832 14.48 3.68 -5.07
C LEU A 832 15.45 2.91 -5.96
N LEU A 833 16.43 2.22 -5.38
CA LEU A 833 17.35 1.35 -6.14
C LEU A 833 16.62 0.14 -6.74
N ALA A 834 15.72 -0.51 -5.99
CA ALA A 834 14.88 -1.58 -6.54
C ALA A 834 13.95 -1.04 -7.65
N PHE A 835 13.42 0.17 -7.48
CA PHE A 835 12.58 0.84 -8.47
C PHE A 835 13.35 1.17 -9.76
N GLU A 836 14.65 1.48 -9.70
CA GLU A 836 15.53 1.62 -10.88
C GLU A 836 15.45 0.37 -11.78
N VAL A 837 15.60 -0.82 -11.19
CA VAL A 837 15.51 -2.09 -11.92
C VAL A 837 14.08 -2.36 -12.41
N THR A 838 13.04 -2.02 -11.63
CA THR A 838 11.64 -2.18 -12.10
C THR A 838 11.34 -1.32 -13.33
N VAL A 839 11.85 -0.08 -13.39
CA VAL A 839 11.63 0.84 -14.52
C VAL A 839 12.26 0.26 -15.79
N TYR A 840 13.53 -0.16 -15.73
CA TYR A 840 14.21 -0.73 -16.89
C TYR A 840 13.56 -2.04 -17.37
N ARG A 841 13.22 -2.96 -16.46
CA ARG A 841 12.54 -4.22 -16.83
C ARG A 841 11.10 -4.02 -17.31
N HIS A 842 10.37 -3.01 -16.80
CA HIS A 842 9.05 -2.68 -17.31
C HIS A 842 9.10 -2.18 -18.75
N GLN A 843 10.08 -1.33 -19.08
CA GLN A 843 10.26 -0.79 -20.43
C GLN A 843 10.75 -1.85 -21.43
N GLU A 844 11.63 -2.76 -21.01
CA GLU A 844 12.03 -3.94 -21.79
C GLU A 844 10.83 -4.85 -22.11
N LEU A 845 10.03 -5.21 -21.10
CA LEU A 845 8.81 -6.00 -21.27
C LEU A 845 7.77 -5.31 -22.16
N TYR A 846 7.63 -3.99 -22.04
CA TYR A 846 6.74 -3.16 -22.87
C TYR A 846 7.18 -3.13 -24.34
N ARG A 847 8.49 -3.00 -24.60
CA ARG A 847 9.09 -3.06 -25.94
C ARG A 847 8.85 -4.40 -26.61
N LEU A 848 9.12 -5.50 -25.89
CA LEU A 848 8.93 -6.87 -26.38
C LEU A 848 7.44 -7.15 -26.70
N ARG A 849 6.51 -6.77 -25.82
CA ARG A 849 5.05 -6.91 -26.05
C ARG A 849 4.51 -6.13 -27.26
N ARG A 850 5.28 -5.19 -27.82
CA ARG A 850 4.86 -4.32 -28.94
C ARG A 850 5.85 -4.34 -30.11
N ASN A 851 6.83 -5.25 -30.11
CA ASN A 851 7.94 -5.32 -31.09
C ASN A 851 8.61 -3.96 -31.37
N LYS A 852 8.75 -3.10 -30.36
CA LYS A 852 9.34 -1.76 -30.51
C LYS A 852 10.84 -1.75 -30.21
N VAL A 853 11.64 -1.45 -31.22
CA VAL A 853 13.08 -1.13 -31.11
C VAL A 853 13.24 0.09 -30.19
N PRO A 854 14.27 0.15 -29.31
CA PRO A 854 14.57 1.36 -28.55
C PRO A 854 14.88 2.55 -29.50
N PRO A 855 14.34 3.76 -29.26
CA PRO A 855 14.58 4.90 -30.13
C PRO A 855 16.05 5.35 -30.06
N PRO A 856 16.63 5.86 -31.16
CA PRO A 856 18.04 6.28 -31.20
C PRO A 856 18.30 7.50 -30.31
N THR A 857 17.32 8.42 -30.20
CA THR A 857 17.38 9.59 -29.31
C THR A 857 16.41 9.42 -28.14
N LYS A 858 16.87 9.78 -26.94
CA LYS A 858 16.13 9.66 -25.68
C LYS A 858 15.28 10.92 -25.40
N THR A 859 14.33 11.22 -26.28
CA THR A 859 13.49 12.43 -26.24
C THR A 859 12.10 12.21 -25.62
N LEU A 860 11.48 13.26 -25.08
CA LEU A 860 10.12 13.21 -24.53
C LEU A 860 9.06 13.14 -25.65
N PHE A 861 9.24 13.94 -26.72
CA PHE A 861 8.43 13.92 -27.93
C PHE A 861 9.27 13.38 -29.09
N HIS A 862 8.77 12.40 -29.83
CA HIS A 862 9.49 11.84 -30.99
C HIS A 862 9.20 12.60 -32.29
N ASP A 863 8.06 13.29 -32.35
CA ASP A 863 7.51 13.92 -33.56
C ASP A 863 8.19 15.28 -33.89
N VAL A 864 9.13 15.75 -33.06
CA VAL A 864 9.72 17.09 -33.15
C VAL A 864 11.24 17.01 -33.31
N THR A 865 11.70 17.45 -34.48
CA THR A 865 13.10 17.49 -34.92
C THR A 865 13.56 18.94 -35.16
N ARG A 866 14.82 19.13 -35.58
CA ARG A 866 15.38 20.45 -35.90
C ARG A 866 14.60 21.21 -36.98
N SER A 867 13.97 20.57 -37.96
CA SER A 867 13.18 21.29 -38.98
C SER A 867 11.94 21.96 -38.37
N HIS A 868 11.26 21.26 -37.45
CA HIS A 868 10.07 21.76 -36.75
C HIS A 868 10.37 22.81 -35.66
N LEU A 869 11.65 23.14 -35.41
CA LEU A 869 12.01 24.23 -34.49
C LEU A 869 11.47 25.58 -35.00
N ASP A 870 11.56 25.86 -36.29
CA ASP A 870 11.29 27.19 -36.86
C ASP A 870 9.82 27.43 -37.29
N SER A 871 8.93 26.45 -37.11
CA SER A 871 7.56 26.48 -37.68
C SER A 871 6.48 27.07 -36.77
N SER A 872 6.57 26.89 -35.45
CA SER A 872 5.61 27.47 -34.50
C SER A 872 6.14 27.50 -33.07
N VAL A 873 5.64 28.44 -32.24
CA VAL A 873 6.03 28.60 -30.84
C VAL A 873 5.85 27.30 -30.04
N LEU A 874 4.75 26.55 -30.27
CA LEU A 874 4.51 25.26 -29.62
C LEU A 874 5.55 24.20 -30.03
N SER A 875 5.93 24.16 -31.30
CA SER A 875 6.95 23.22 -31.81
C SER A 875 8.35 23.58 -31.30
N CYS A 876 8.65 24.88 -31.22
CA CYS A 876 9.85 25.43 -30.60
C CYS A 876 9.96 25.05 -29.11
N ILE A 877 8.88 25.18 -28.33
CA ILE A 877 8.83 24.74 -26.92
C ILE A 877 9.04 23.22 -26.81
N LYS A 878 8.35 22.40 -27.62
CA LYS A 878 8.54 20.94 -27.64
C LYS A 878 9.98 20.55 -27.99
N TYR A 879 10.61 21.23 -28.95
CA TYR A 879 12.01 21.03 -29.32
C TYR A 879 12.96 21.35 -28.16
N PHE A 880 12.75 22.48 -27.45
CA PHE A 880 13.58 22.78 -26.28
C PHE A 880 13.34 21.83 -25.12
N LEU A 881 12.11 21.38 -24.85
CA LEU A 881 11.85 20.35 -23.85
C LEU A 881 12.58 19.02 -24.15
N ASN A 882 12.81 18.69 -25.42
CA ASN A 882 13.65 17.57 -25.84
C ASN A 882 15.16 17.85 -25.72
N TYR A 883 15.61 19.00 -26.24
CA TYR A 883 17.03 19.23 -26.59
C TYR A 883 17.69 20.42 -25.89
N PHE A 884 17.07 21.04 -24.87
CA PHE A 884 17.64 22.18 -24.13
C PHE A 884 19.05 21.88 -23.60
N PHE A 885 19.24 20.76 -22.90
CA PHE A 885 20.55 20.40 -22.36
C PHE A 885 21.55 19.95 -23.46
N TYR A 886 21.05 19.40 -24.58
CA TYR A 886 21.90 19.11 -25.75
C TYR A 886 22.42 20.41 -26.40
N LYS A 887 21.62 21.49 -26.45
CA LYS A 887 22.06 22.78 -27.01
C LYS A 887 22.84 23.66 -26.02
N PHE A 888 22.46 23.71 -24.74
CA PHE A 888 22.99 24.63 -23.72
C PHE A 888 23.72 23.95 -22.53
N GLY A 889 24.16 22.69 -22.71
CA GLY A 889 24.74 21.89 -21.62
C GLY A 889 26.08 22.42 -21.08
N LEU A 890 26.91 23.05 -21.91
CA LEU A 890 28.15 23.71 -21.46
C LEU A 890 27.86 24.97 -20.64
N GLU A 891 26.99 25.82 -21.18
CA GLU A 891 26.58 27.09 -20.58
C GLU A 891 25.93 26.85 -19.20
N THR A 892 25.08 25.84 -19.09
CA THR A 892 24.48 25.43 -17.80
C THR A 892 25.49 24.78 -16.84
N CYS A 893 26.48 24.01 -17.33
CA CYS A 893 27.56 23.48 -16.47
C CYS A 893 28.46 24.59 -15.90
N PHE A 894 28.78 25.63 -16.69
CA PHE A 894 29.56 26.77 -16.20
C PHE A 894 28.76 27.61 -15.19
N LEU A 895 27.45 27.76 -15.38
CA LEU A 895 26.57 28.42 -14.40
C LEU A 895 26.45 27.63 -13.09
N LEU A 896 26.37 26.30 -13.16
CA LEU A 896 26.46 25.44 -11.97
C LEU A 896 27.80 25.64 -11.26
N ALA A 897 28.92 25.72 -11.98
CA ALA A 897 30.24 25.95 -11.39
C ALA A 897 30.33 27.30 -10.66
N VAL A 898 29.85 28.39 -11.26
CA VAL A 898 29.80 29.71 -10.60
C VAL A 898 28.88 29.70 -9.38
N ASN A 899 27.76 28.97 -9.43
CA ASN A 899 26.91 28.78 -8.25
C ASN A 899 27.61 28.01 -7.12
N VAL A 900 28.37 26.93 -7.40
CA VAL A 900 29.19 26.25 -6.37
C VAL A 900 30.16 27.25 -5.73
N ILE A 901 30.88 28.01 -6.57
CA ILE A 901 31.92 28.96 -6.13
C ILE A 901 31.31 30.05 -5.22
N GLY A 902 30.14 30.58 -5.59
CA GLY A 902 29.45 31.65 -4.84
C GLY A 902 28.74 31.19 -3.56
N GLN A 903 28.23 29.95 -3.50
CA GLN A 903 27.57 29.42 -2.29
C GLN A 903 28.58 28.92 -1.24
N ARG A 904 29.74 28.39 -1.67
CA ARG A 904 30.75 27.82 -0.77
C ARG A 904 31.76 28.81 -0.21
N MET A 905 32.29 29.71 -1.06
CA MET A 905 33.26 30.76 -0.70
C MET A 905 34.43 30.28 0.22
N ASP A 906 34.95 29.07 -0.04
CA ASP A 906 35.96 28.37 0.76
C ASP A 906 37.17 27.93 -0.10
N LEU A 907 38.16 27.29 0.52
CA LEU A 907 39.35 26.77 -0.18
C LEU A 907 38.98 25.81 -1.34
N PHE A 908 37.91 25.03 -1.21
CA PHE A 908 37.44 24.14 -2.27
C PHE A 908 36.83 24.93 -3.45
N ALA A 909 36.09 25.99 -3.18
CA ALA A 909 35.58 26.92 -4.19
C ALA A 909 36.71 27.57 -5.00
N VAL A 910 37.86 27.92 -4.38
CA VAL A 910 39.06 28.34 -5.10
C VAL A 910 39.54 27.25 -6.07
N GLY A 911 39.54 25.98 -5.64
CA GLY A 911 39.84 24.82 -6.50
C GLY A 911 38.88 24.66 -7.69
N HIS A 912 37.58 24.81 -7.46
CA HIS A 912 36.58 24.80 -8.55
C HIS A 912 36.73 26.00 -9.48
N ALA A 913 37.13 27.17 -8.97
CA ALA A 913 37.39 28.36 -9.75
C ALA A 913 38.62 28.22 -10.67
N PHE A 914 39.72 27.62 -10.18
CA PHE A 914 40.86 27.27 -11.03
C PHE A 914 40.51 26.20 -12.07
N GLY A 915 39.69 25.20 -11.71
CA GLY A 915 39.15 24.23 -12.66
C GLY A 915 38.32 24.88 -13.78
N LEU A 916 37.47 25.86 -13.42
CA LEU A 916 36.68 26.64 -14.38
C LEU A 916 37.57 27.48 -15.31
N ILE A 917 38.60 28.17 -14.78
CA ILE A 917 39.59 28.90 -15.59
C ILE A 917 40.31 27.95 -16.56
N ALA A 918 40.77 26.79 -16.08
CA ALA A 918 41.48 25.83 -16.91
C ALA A 918 40.62 25.36 -18.11
N VAL A 919 39.33 25.06 -17.89
CA VAL A 919 38.42 24.68 -18.98
C VAL A 919 38.10 25.86 -19.89
N LEU A 920 37.83 27.06 -19.37
CA LEU A 920 37.51 28.25 -20.17
C LEU A 920 38.70 28.79 -20.98
N SER A 921 39.94 28.47 -20.59
CA SER A 921 41.13 28.79 -21.39
C SER A 921 41.11 28.14 -22.78
N HIS A 922 40.42 27.00 -22.92
CA HIS A 922 40.18 26.35 -24.19
C HIS A 922 38.97 26.97 -24.90
N ARG A 923 39.23 27.95 -25.77
CA ARG A 923 38.21 28.77 -26.44
C ARG A 923 37.14 27.98 -27.22
N SER A 924 37.50 26.85 -27.83
CA SER A 924 36.68 26.08 -28.77
C SER A 924 36.15 24.77 -28.20
N ARG A 925 34.89 24.43 -28.54
CA ARG A 925 34.18 23.20 -28.15
C ARG A 925 35.03 21.95 -28.35
N LYS A 926 35.68 21.80 -29.51
CA LYS A 926 36.54 20.66 -29.86
C LYS A 926 37.67 20.43 -28.82
N CYS A 927 38.31 21.49 -28.34
CA CYS A 927 39.35 21.40 -27.31
C CYS A 927 38.74 21.07 -25.93
N ILE A 928 37.62 21.72 -25.58
CA ILE A 928 36.89 21.47 -24.33
C ILE A 928 36.51 19.98 -24.23
N THR A 929 35.96 19.38 -25.30
CA THR A 929 35.59 17.95 -25.35
C THR A 929 36.77 17.03 -25.02
N SER A 930 37.98 17.33 -25.47
CA SER A 930 39.18 16.51 -25.17
C SER A 930 39.65 16.63 -23.71
N VAL A 931 39.31 17.72 -23.02
CA VAL A 931 39.70 17.97 -21.61
C VAL A 931 38.59 17.55 -20.64
N TRP A 932 37.33 17.56 -21.08
CA TRP A 932 36.14 17.34 -20.25
C TRP A 932 36.17 16.06 -19.39
N PRO A 933 36.61 14.88 -19.88
CA PRO A 933 36.72 13.69 -19.03
C PRO A 933 37.65 13.89 -17.82
N LYS A 934 38.76 14.61 -18.01
CA LYS A 934 39.71 14.94 -16.93
C LYS A 934 39.06 15.85 -15.89
N TYR A 935 38.25 16.81 -16.34
CA TYR A 935 37.47 17.68 -15.45
C TYR A 935 36.40 16.90 -14.66
N CYS A 936 35.70 15.94 -15.28
CA CYS A 936 34.78 15.04 -14.56
C CYS A 936 35.49 14.21 -13.47
N TYR A 937 36.67 13.66 -13.75
CA TYR A 937 37.45 12.93 -12.73
C TYR A 937 37.98 13.86 -11.61
N PHE A 938 38.40 15.08 -11.94
CA PHE A 938 38.77 16.10 -10.94
C PHE A 938 37.59 16.42 -10.01
N LEU A 939 36.40 16.70 -10.55
CA LEU A 939 35.19 16.95 -9.76
C LEU A 939 34.82 15.75 -8.87
N SER A 940 34.91 14.52 -9.39
CA SER A 940 34.66 13.31 -8.61
C SER A 940 35.66 13.14 -7.46
N GLY A 941 36.96 13.36 -7.71
CA GLY A 941 37.99 13.29 -6.67
C GLY A 941 37.81 14.34 -5.58
N MET A 942 37.48 15.58 -5.97
CA MET A 942 37.17 16.68 -5.06
C MET A 942 35.97 16.35 -4.15
N LEU A 943 34.86 15.85 -4.71
CA LEU A 943 33.69 15.44 -3.93
C LEU A 943 34.02 14.34 -2.90
N CYS A 944 34.82 13.34 -3.29
CA CYS A 944 35.22 12.25 -2.39
C CYS A 944 36.16 12.73 -1.27
N LEU A 945 37.11 13.62 -1.59
CA LEU A 945 38.02 14.23 -0.62
C LEU A 945 37.26 15.09 0.40
N GLN A 946 36.33 15.94 -0.08
CA GLN A 946 35.48 16.76 0.79
C GLN A 946 34.65 15.89 1.74
N TYR A 947 34.09 14.75 1.29
CA TYR A 947 33.32 13.86 2.17
C TYR A 947 34.20 13.19 3.25
N LEU A 948 35.43 12.81 2.89
CA LEU A 948 36.41 12.27 3.84
C LEU A 948 36.80 13.31 4.91
N LEU A 949 36.93 14.59 4.54
CA LEU A 949 37.12 15.70 5.48
C LEU A 949 35.87 15.98 6.34
N CYS A 950 34.66 15.71 5.85
CA CYS A 950 33.44 15.76 6.68
C CYS A 950 33.36 14.62 7.72
N ILE A 951 33.93 13.44 7.44
CA ILE A 951 34.00 12.32 8.39
C ILE A 951 35.04 12.58 9.49
N GLY A 952 36.22 13.09 9.10
CA GLY A 952 37.33 13.36 10.01
C GLY A 952 37.89 12.11 10.72
N PHE A 953 38.72 12.35 11.73
CA PHE A 953 39.35 11.32 12.56
C PHE A 953 38.36 10.76 13.61
N PRO A 954 38.42 9.46 13.97
CA PRO A 954 37.51 8.88 14.97
C PRO A 954 37.72 9.50 16.37
N PRO A 955 36.68 10.12 16.98
CA PRO A 955 36.82 10.85 18.23
C PRO A 955 37.14 9.95 19.44
N ALA A 956 36.79 8.67 19.41
CA ALA A 956 37.10 7.72 20.47
C ALA A 956 38.60 7.45 20.68
N ALA A 957 39.48 8.01 19.84
CA ALA A 957 40.92 8.01 20.06
C ALA A 957 41.39 9.11 21.04
N CYS A 958 40.50 10.01 21.50
CA CYS A 958 40.78 11.14 22.40
C CYS A 958 41.99 11.99 21.97
N LYS A 959 42.11 12.30 20.66
CA LYS A 959 43.16 13.16 20.10
C LYS A 959 42.56 14.28 19.28
N ASP A 960 42.80 15.52 19.71
CA ASP A 960 42.46 16.74 18.95
C ASP A 960 43.37 16.93 17.72
N TYR A 961 42.90 17.78 16.80
CA TYR A 961 43.60 18.09 15.55
C TYR A 961 44.80 19.05 15.76
N PRO A 962 45.83 19.04 14.88
CA PRO A 962 47.05 19.85 15.03
C PRO A 962 46.88 21.38 15.06
N TRP A 963 45.69 21.90 14.75
CA TRP A 963 45.32 23.33 14.77
C TRP A 963 44.47 23.72 15.99
N ARG A 964 44.33 22.85 16.99
CA ARG A 964 43.75 23.14 18.31
C ARG A 964 44.70 23.12 19.53
N PRO A 965 46.01 22.78 19.48
CA PRO A 965 46.86 22.86 20.67
C PRO A 965 47.10 24.33 21.08
N PRO A 966 47.39 24.61 22.36
CA PRO A 966 47.52 25.98 22.89
C PRO A 966 48.69 26.80 22.30
N SER A 967 49.59 26.17 21.54
CA SER A 967 50.65 26.83 20.77
C SER A 967 50.21 27.33 19.38
N SER A 968 48.97 27.06 18.95
CA SER A 968 48.48 27.38 17.61
C SER A 968 47.64 28.66 17.58
N SER A 969 47.95 29.55 16.63
CA SER A 969 47.29 30.86 16.48
C SER A 969 46.16 30.86 15.44
N MET A 970 45.45 29.73 15.27
CA MET A 970 44.42 29.57 14.24
C MET A 970 43.01 29.85 14.79
N ASP A 971 42.47 31.01 14.46
CA ASP A 971 41.06 31.34 14.71
C ASP A 971 40.11 30.31 14.08
N SER A 972 39.03 29.95 14.78
CA SER A 972 38.02 28.99 14.29
C SER A 972 37.39 29.39 12.96
N ASN A 973 37.33 30.70 12.64
CA ASN A 973 36.87 31.17 11.33
C ASN A 973 37.83 30.78 10.19
N VAL A 974 39.14 30.74 10.44
CA VAL A 974 40.15 30.32 9.46
C VAL A 974 40.09 28.81 9.25
N VAL A 975 39.96 28.02 10.33
CA VAL A 975 39.75 26.56 10.27
C VAL A 975 38.51 26.23 9.41
N LYS A 976 37.41 26.96 9.63
CA LYS A 976 36.16 26.82 8.87
C LYS A 976 36.32 27.20 7.39
N TRP A 977 37.05 28.26 7.06
CA TRP A 977 37.29 28.70 5.68
C TRP A 977 38.17 27.71 4.88
N LEU A 978 39.14 27.09 5.55
CA LEU A 978 39.96 26.00 5.00
C LEU A 978 39.20 24.67 4.86
N PHE A 979 37.95 24.59 5.34
CA PHE A 979 37.11 23.38 5.35
C PHE A 979 37.80 22.18 6.03
N LEU A 980 38.52 22.43 7.12
CA LEU A 980 39.23 21.41 7.90
C LEU A 980 38.30 20.64 8.85
N PRO A 981 38.58 19.35 9.14
CA PRO A 981 37.81 18.56 10.11
C PRO A 981 38.06 19.06 11.54
N ASP A 982 37.02 19.36 12.31
CA ASP A 982 37.18 19.90 13.66
C ASP A 982 36.02 19.50 14.59
N TYR A 983 36.33 19.21 15.86
CA TYR A 983 35.32 18.76 16.84
C TYR A 983 34.56 19.91 17.53
N LEU A 984 35.01 21.16 17.36
CA LEU A 984 34.35 22.36 17.91
C LEU A 984 33.50 23.07 16.84
N THR A 985 34.03 23.25 15.63
CA THR A 985 33.36 23.85 14.47
C THR A 985 33.42 22.90 13.26
N PRO A 986 32.64 21.81 13.23
CA PRO A 986 32.69 20.83 12.15
C PRO A 986 32.28 21.42 10.78
N PRO A 987 32.89 20.94 9.68
CA PRO A 987 32.58 21.42 8.32
C PRO A 987 31.14 21.04 7.93
N ASN A 988 30.42 21.97 7.30
CA ASN A 988 29.01 21.79 6.95
C ASN A 988 28.86 20.87 5.70
N PRO A 989 28.27 19.66 5.83
CA PRO A 989 28.17 18.71 4.71
C PRO A 989 27.17 19.15 3.64
N LEU A 990 26.26 20.10 3.91
CA LEU A 990 25.26 20.56 2.94
C LEU A 990 25.88 21.15 1.67
N PHE A 991 27.12 21.66 1.74
CA PHE A 991 27.80 22.23 0.57
C PHE A 991 28.03 21.20 -0.53
N LEU A 992 28.32 19.93 -0.19
CA LEU A 992 28.61 18.85 -1.14
C LEU A 992 27.45 18.53 -2.09
N LEU A 993 26.22 18.99 -1.78
CA LEU A 993 25.09 18.90 -2.69
C LEU A 993 25.28 19.78 -3.94
N TYR A 994 25.93 20.93 -3.82
CA TYR A 994 26.25 21.81 -4.95
C TYR A 994 27.35 21.20 -5.82
N ASP A 995 28.41 20.66 -5.21
CA ASP A 995 29.49 19.94 -5.90
C ASP A 995 28.97 18.68 -6.63
N PHE A 996 28.05 17.95 -6.01
CA PHE A 996 27.32 16.85 -6.65
C PHE A 996 26.49 17.31 -7.86
N LEU A 997 25.74 18.42 -7.75
CA LEU A 997 24.94 18.94 -8.87
C LEU A 997 25.83 19.37 -10.05
N LEU A 998 27.01 19.94 -9.76
CA LEU A 998 28.04 20.24 -10.76
C LEU A 998 28.60 18.96 -11.42
N LEU A 999 28.94 17.93 -10.63
CA LEU A 999 29.40 16.63 -11.15
C LEU A 999 28.32 15.93 -12.01
N LEU A 1000 27.06 15.98 -11.57
CA LEU A 1000 25.92 15.46 -12.32
C LEU A 1000 25.77 16.18 -13.66
N GLY A 1001 25.76 17.52 -13.65
CA GLY A 1001 25.75 18.33 -14.87
C GLY A 1001 26.91 17.99 -15.81
N ALA A 1002 28.14 17.94 -15.29
CA ALA A 1002 29.32 17.60 -16.07
C ALA A 1002 29.26 16.19 -16.68
N SER A 1003 28.73 15.20 -15.95
CA SER A 1003 28.54 13.84 -16.45
C SER A 1003 27.46 13.71 -17.54
N LEU A 1004 26.46 14.61 -17.51
CA LEU A 1004 25.46 14.74 -18.56
C LEU A 1004 26.04 15.47 -19.79
N GLN A 1005 26.87 16.50 -19.61
CA GLN A 1005 27.57 17.15 -20.73
C GLN A 1005 28.59 16.22 -21.39
N LEU A 1006 29.21 15.31 -20.63
CA LEU A 1006 30.00 14.21 -21.19
C LEU A 1006 29.15 13.28 -22.06
N GLN A 1007 27.86 13.09 -21.75
CA GLN A 1007 26.93 12.38 -22.64
C GLN A 1007 26.69 13.13 -23.94
N VAL A 1008 26.43 14.43 -23.85
CA VAL A 1008 26.15 15.29 -25.01
C VAL A 1008 27.33 15.24 -25.99
N PHE A 1009 28.57 15.24 -25.51
CA PHE A 1009 29.74 15.06 -26.37
C PHE A 1009 29.88 13.66 -27.01
N GLU A 1010 29.43 12.59 -26.33
CA GLU A 1010 29.39 11.23 -26.91
C GLU A 1010 28.26 11.09 -27.96
N GLU A 1011 27.10 11.69 -27.70
CA GLU A 1011 25.92 11.68 -28.57
C GLU A 1011 26.09 12.60 -29.79
N GLU A 1012 26.85 13.69 -29.68
CA GLU A 1012 27.17 14.63 -30.78
C GLU A 1012 28.02 14.02 -31.90
N LEU A 1013 28.76 12.95 -31.63
CA LEU A 1013 29.46 12.17 -32.65
C LEU A 1013 28.48 11.28 -33.47
N GLN A 1014 27.24 11.19 -33.01
CA GLN A 1014 26.14 10.33 -33.46
C GLN A 1014 25.45 10.83 -34.77
N PRO A 1015 25.65 10.39 -36.03
CA PRO A 1015 25.03 11.10 -37.19
C PRO A 1015 23.49 11.07 -37.18
N ALA A 1016 22.88 10.02 -36.63
CA ALA A 1016 21.43 9.96 -36.41
C ALA A 1016 20.94 11.05 -35.43
N VAL A 1017 21.73 11.38 -34.40
CA VAL A 1017 21.42 12.45 -33.43
C VAL A 1017 21.57 13.82 -34.10
N GLN A 1018 22.61 14.01 -34.92
CA GLN A 1018 22.83 15.25 -35.67
C GLN A 1018 21.66 15.59 -36.62
N ILE A 1019 21.05 14.59 -37.27
CA ILE A 1019 19.89 14.81 -38.16
C ILE A 1019 18.65 15.22 -37.34
N LEU A 1020 18.34 14.53 -36.24
CA LEU A 1020 17.13 14.81 -35.44
C LEU A 1020 17.25 16.10 -34.61
N ALA A 1021 18.40 16.33 -33.98
CA ALA A 1021 18.62 17.42 -33.03
C ALA A 1021 19.35 18.63 -33.65
N GLY A 1022 19.83 18.52 -34.88
CA GLY A 1022 20.69 19.49 -35.56
C GLY A 1022 22.13 19.46 -35.03
N ASP A 1023 23.07 19.87 -35.89
CA ASP A 1023 24.48 20.03 -35.53
C ASP A 1023 24.68 21.02 -34.35
N ASN A 1024 25.78 20.84 -33.64
CA ASN A 1024 26.23 21.60 -32.48
C ASN A 1024 27.69 22.06 -32.60
N CYS A 1025 28.34 21.80 -33.75
CA CYS A 1025 29.64 22.33 -34.10
C CYS A 1025 29.65 23.87 -34.12
N GLU A 1026 30.85 24.41 -33.94
CA GLU A 1026 31.15 25.81 -34.16
C GLU A 1026 31.46 26.03 -35.65
N LEU A 1027 31.03 27.14 -36.25
CA LEU A 1027 31.55 27.55 -37.57
C LEU A 1027 33.08 27.67 -37.47
N ASN A 1028 33.79 26.81 -38.21
CA ASN A 1028 35.26 26.84 -38.26
C ASN A 1028 35.68 27.99 -39.19
N GLY A 1029 36.35 29.00 -38.65
CA GLY A 1029 36.67 30.24 -39.36
C GLY A 1029 38.00 30.21 -40.12
N ASP A 1030 38.23 29.14 -40.88
CA ASP A 1030 39.43 28.96 -41.73
C ASP A 1030 39.17 29.33 -43.20
N ASP A 1031 37.91 29.31 -43.68
CA ASP A 1031 37.51 29.84 -44.98
C ASP A 1031 37.49 31.38 -44.97
N GLY A 1032 38.69 31.97 -45.04
CA GLY A 1032 38.93 33.40 -44.92
C GLY A 1032 38.66 34.22 -46.19
N GLN A 1033 37.41 34.34 -46.64
CA GLN A 1033 37.02 35.34 -47.64
C GLN A 1033 35.62 35.94 -47.41
N VAL A 1034 35.54 37.27 -47.40
CA VAL A 1034 34.31 38.04 -47.09
C VAL A 1034 33.19 37.84 -48.11
N SER A 1035 33.54 37.43 -49.35
CA SER A 1035 32.60 37.15 -50.43
C SER A 1035 31.66 35.97 -50.19
N ASP A 1036 32.05 34.97 -49.38
CA ASP A 1036 31.28 33.74 -49.23
C ASP A 1036 30.20 33.79 -48.13
N GLN A 1037 30.08 34.86 -47.34
CA GLN A 1037 29.00 34.98 -46.34
C GLN A 1037 27.61 34.97 -46.99
N ILE A 1038 27.41 35.75 -48.06
CA ILE A 1038 26.15 35.78 -48.82
C ILE A 1038 25.87 34.41 -49.48
N ARG A 1039 26.92 33.68 -49.86
CA ARG A 1039 26.81 32.33 -50.45
C ARG A 1039 26.45 31.28 -49.41
N GLN A 1040 27.02 31.33 -48.21
CA GLN A 1040 26.60 30.51 -47.07
C GLN A 1040 25.16 30.81 -46.67
N LEU A 1041 24.74 32.08 -46.63
CA LEU A 1041 23.34 32.47 -46.41
C LEU A 1041 22.38 31.88 -47.48
N ARG A 1042 22.81 31.76 -48.75
CA ARG A 1042 22.05 31.05 -49.80
C ARG A 1042 22.10 29.52 -49.73
N LEU A 1043 23.07 28.93 -49.03
CA LEU A 1043 23.18 27.48 -48.83
C LEU A 1043 22.47 27.00 -47.56
N ASN A 1044 22.25 27.88 -46.59
CA ASN A 1044 21.63 27.55 -45.30
C ASN A 1044 20.12 27.28 -45.44
N THR A 1045 19.64 26.24 -44.76
CA THR A 1045 18.22 25.85 -44.75
C THR A 1045 17.35 26.65 -43.77
N VAL A 1046 17.85 27.79 -43.26
CA VAL A 1046 17.16 28.61 -42.25
C VAL A 1046 16.38 29.72 -42.97
N PRO A 1047 15.08 29.89 -42.72
CA PRO A 1047 14.32 30.99 -43.33
C PRO A 1047 14.72 32.34 -42.72
N ASP A 1048 14.63 33.40 -43.53
CA ASP A 1048 14.75 34.77 -43.03
C ASP A 1048 13.56 35.11 -42.11
N PHE A 1049 13.88 35.63 -40.93
CA PHE A 1049 12.95 35.95 -39.86
C PHE A 1049 12.85 37.45 -39.58
N MET A 1050 13.68 38.29 -40.21
CA MET A 1050 13.71 39.74 -39.97
C MET A 1050 12.39 40.42 -40.39
N MET A 1051 11.64 39.82 -41.32
CA MET A 1051 10.32 40.26 -41.75
C MET A 1051 9.16 39.92 -40.79
N CYS A 1052 9.45 39.40 -39.58
CA CYS A 1052 8.49 39.18 -38.48
C CYS A 1052 7.13 38.54 -38.86
N ARG A 1053 7.14 37.56 -39.79
CA ARG A 1053 5.91 36.93 -40.31
C ARG A 1053 5.13 36.10 -39.29
N SER A 1054 5.74 35.73 -38.17
CA SER A 1054 5.10 35.00 -37.08
C SER A 1054 5.50 35.57 -35.71
N TYR A 1055 4.70 35.27 -34.68
CA TYR A 1055 5.06 35.56 -33.28
C TYR A 1055 6.40 34.94 -32.87
N GLN A 1056 6.78 33.79 -33.46
CA GLN A 1056 8.08 33.20 -33.23
C GLN A 1056 9.21 34.04 -33.84
N ASP A 1057 9.00 34.61 -35.02
CA ASP A 1057 10.01 35.45 -35.68
C ASP A 1057 10.17 36.80 -34.98
N MET A 1058 9.09 37.38 -34.46
CA MET A 1058 9.15 38.53 -33.55
C MET A 1058 10.02 38.22 -32.31
N MET A 1059 9.82 37.04 -31.69
CA MET A 1059 10.67 36.59 -30.57
C MET A 1059 12.13 36.35 -31.00
N LYS A 1060 12.39 35.82 -32.20
CA LYS A 1060 13.76 35.70 -32.75
C LYS A 1060 14.41 37.07 -32.90
N VAL A 1061 13.74 38.07 -33.47
CA VAL A 1061 14.29 39.44 -33.61
C VAL A 1061 14.61 40.05 -32.24
N ILE A 1062 13.72 39.90 -31.25
CA ILE A 1062 13.95 40.38 -29.88
C ILE A 1062 15.21 39.74 -29.27
N ILE A 1063 15.38 38.42 -29.41
CA ILE A 1063 16.50 37.67 -28.82
C ILE A 1063 17.82 37.87 -29.58
N PHE A 1064 17.81 37.94 -30.91
CA PHE A 1064 19.04 38.01 -31.70
C PHE A 1064 19.53 39.43 -31.98
N SER A 1065 18.66 40.45 -31.91
CA SER A 1065 19.04 41.86 -32.10
C SER A 1065 19.16 42.63 -30.77
N TYR A 1066 18.07 42.77 -30.01
CA TYR A 1066 18.03 43.68 -28.85
C TYR A 1066 18.74 43.14 -27.60
N MET A 1067 18.96 41.82 -27.50
CA MET A 1067 19.59 41.21 -26.32
C MET A 1067 21.00 41.77 -26.04
N PHE A 1068 21.77 42.17 -27.06
CA PHE A 1068 23.08 42.78 -26.87
C PHE A 1068 23.04 44.00 -25.93
N TRP A 1069 22.13 44.93 -26.20
CA TRP A 1069 21.92 46.13 -25.38
C TRP A 1069 21.40 45.79 -23.99
N PHE A 1070 20.54 44.77 -23.87
CA PHE A 1070 20.10 44.26 -22.57
C PHE A 1070 21.26 43.73 -21.72
N VAL A 1071 22.22 42.99 -22.32
CA VAL A 1071 23.40 42.51 -21.59
C VAL A 1071 24.29 43.67 -21.12
N LEU A 1072 24.43 44.74 -21.92
CA LEU A 1072 25.14 45.96 -21.48
C LEU A 1072 24.47 46.61 -20.26
N THR A 1073 23.14 46.68 -20.22
CA THR A 1073 22.39 47.15 -19.05
C THR A 1073 22.64 46.27 -17.80
N ILE A 1074 22.69 44.94 -17.96
CA ILE A 1074 23.04 44.03 -16.85
C ILE A 1074 24.49 44.25 -16.37
N ILE A 1075 25.44 44.48 -17.27
CA ILE A 1075 26.83 44.82 -16.90
C ILE A 1075 26.88 46.17 -16.15
N PHE A 1076 26.10 47.16 -16.58
CA PHE A 1076 26.00 48.46 -15.89
C PHE A 1076 25.43 48.32 -14.47
N ILE A 1077 24.36 47.52 -14.28
CA ILE A 1077 23.79 47.22 -12.95
C ILE A 1077 24.83 46.49 -12.07
N THR A 1078 25.56 45.53 -12.64
CA THR A 1078 26.64 44.80 -11.94
C THR A 1078 27.81 45.74 -11.57
N GLY A 1079 28.08 46.77 -12.38
CA GLY A 1079 29.09 47.80 -12.12
C GLY A 1079 28.67 48.92 -11.16
N THR A 1080 27.36 49.08 -10.88
CA THR A 1080 26.83 50.18 -10.04
C THR A 1080 26.29 49.71 -8.68
N THR A 1081 25.83 48.47 -8.55
CA THR A 1081 25.22 47.92 -7.32
C THR A 1081 26.15 47.86 -6.11
N ARG A 1082 27.47 47.84 -6.29
CA ARG A 1082 28.47 47.91 -5.20
C ARG A 1082 29.67 48.76 -5.59
N ILE A 1083 30.18 49.55 -4.64
CA ILE A 1083 31.43 50.30 -4.77
C ILE A 1083 32.59 49.33 -4.50
N SER A 1084 33.36 49.00 -5.53
CA SER A 1084 34.56 48.15 -5.44
C SER A 1084 35.43 48.39 -6.68
N ILE A 1085 36.75 48.25 -6.55
CA ILE A 1085 37.68 48.35 -7.69
C ILE A 1085 37.33 47.36 -8.83
N PHE A 1086 36.75 46.20 -8.51
CA PHE A 1086 36.27 45.23 -9.50
C PHE A 1086 35.07 45.73 -10.32
N CYS A 1087 34.24 46.60 -9.75
CA CYS A 1087 33.07 47.16 -10.44
C CYS A 1087 33.47 48.25 -11.45
N MET A 1088 34.58 48.96 -11.22
CA MET A 1088 35.14 49.93 -12.17
C MET A 1088 35.41 49.29 -13.54
N GLY A 1089 35.95 48.07 -13.58
CA GLY A 1089 36.21 47.36 -14.85
C GLY A 1089 34.94 47.02 -15.63
N TYR A 1090 33.83 46.69 -14.95
CA TYR A 1090 32.53 46.51 -15.61
C TYR A 1090 32.00 47.83 -16.19
N LEU A 1091 32.16 48.94 -15.48
CA LEU A 1091 31.74 50.26 -15.97
C LEU A 1091 32.58 50.69 -17.19
N VAL A 1092 33.91 50.54 -17.14
CA VAL A 1092 34.80 50.83 -18.27
C VAL A 1092 34.45 49.98 -19.49
N ALA A 1093 34.22 48.68 -19.30
CA ALA A 1093 33.78 47.80 -20.39
C ALA A 1093 32.41 48.21 -20.93
N CYS A 1094 31.44 48.52 -20.07
CA CYS A 1094 30.10 48.94 -20.48
C CYS A 1094 30.15 50.23 -21.33
N PHE A 1095 30.83 51.28 -20.87
CA PHE A 1095 30.96 52.52 -21.63
C PHE A 1095 31.70 52.31 -22.97
N TYR A 1096 32.72 51.44 -23.01
CA TYR A 1096 33.38 51.07 -24.26
C TYR A 1096 32.43 50.39 -25.25
N PHE A 1097 31.66 49.39 -24.81
CA PHE A 1097 30.70 48.69 -25.67
C PHE A 1097 29.45 49.51 -26.02
N LEU A 1098 29.05 50.48 -25.19
CA LEU A 1098 27.99 51.44 -25.53
C LEU A 1098 28.45 52.43 -26.60
N LEU A 1099 29.69 52.93 -26.52
CA LEU A 1099 30.24 53.91 -27.47
C LEU A 1099 30.64 53.27 -28.82
N VAL A 1100 31.20 52.07 -28.81
CA VAL A 1100 31.72 51.38 -30.02
C VAL A 1100 30.74 50.29 -30.53
N GLY A 1101 29.60 50.09 -29.86
CA GLY A 1101 28.71 48.94 -30.07
C GLY A 1101 28.19 48.75 -31.50
N GLY A 1102 27.72 49.83 -32.14
CA GLY A 1102 27.21 49.77 -33.52
C GLY A 1102 28.28 49.32 -34.52
N ASP A 1103 29.44 49.99 -34.51
CA ASP A 1103 30.59 49.65 -35.35
C ASP A 1103 31.21 48.30 -35.01
N LEU A 1104 31.03 47.81 -33.78
CA LEU A 1104 31.49 46.49 -33.38
C LEU A 1104 30.61 45.37 -33.96
N LEU A 1105 29.29 45.53 -33.98
CA LEU A 1105 28.35 44.54 -34.54
C LEU A 1105 28.54 44.32 -36.05
N LEU A 1106 29.07 45.34 -36.75
CA LEU A 1106 29.40 45.28 -38.18
C LEU A 1106 30.76 44.62 -38.49
N LYS A 1107 31.63 44.46 -37.48
CA LYS A 1107 32.94 43.79 -37.65
C LYS A 1107 32.76 42.27 -37.72
N PRO A 1108 33.66 41.54 -38.41
CA PRO A 1108 33.58 40.09 -38.50
C PRO A 1108 33.56 39.44 -37.11
N VAL A 1109 32.67 38.47 -36.92
CA VAL A 1109 32.37 37.78 -35.64
C VAL A 1109 33.63 37.33 -34.88
N ARG A 1110 34.68 36.91 -35.58
CA ARG A 1110 36.00 36.54 -35.01
C ARG A 1110 36.61 37.66 -34.15
N SER A 1111 36.41 38.92 -34.51
CA SER A 1111 36.84 40.10 -33.76
C SER A 1111 35.94 40.36 -32.55
N ILE A 1112 34.60 40.36 -32.74
CA ILE A 1112 33.61 40.57 -31.67
C ILE A 1112 33.86 39.59 -30.53
N LEU A 1113 34.02 38.31 -30.86
CA LEU A 1113 34.27 37.25 -29.88
C LEU A 1113 35.58 37.43 -29.11
N VAL A 1114 36.62 38.08 -29.64
CA VAL A 1114 37.87 38.30 -28.87
C VAL A 1114 37.65 39.29 -27.74
N TYR A 1115 36.99 40.42 -28.01
CA TYR A 1115 36.61 41.38 -26.98
C TYR A 1115 35.61 40.77 -25.97
N TRP A 1116 34.69 39.93 -26.45
CA TRP A 1116 33.69 39.28 -25.59
C TRP A 1116 34.28 38.16 -24.70
N ASP A 1117 35.17 37.33 -25.24
CA ASP A 1117 35.90 36.33 -24.45
C ASP A 1117 36.82 37.01 -23.41
N CYS A 1118 37.38 38.18 -23.71
CA CYS A 1118 38.12 38.99 -22.74
C CYS A 1118 37.22 39.51 -21.59
N LEU A 1119 35.99 39.94 -21.89
CA LEU A 1119 35.02 40.36 -20.87
C LEU A 1119 34.54 39.19 -20.00
N ILE A 1120 34.34 38.01 -20.58
CA ILE A 1120 34.06 36.77 -19.84
C ILE A 1120 35.24 36.41 -18.94
N GLY A 1121 36.47 36.50 -19.44
CA GLY A 1121 37.69 36.32 -18.66
C GLY A 1121 37.79 37.29 -17.47
N TYR A 1122 37.42 38.57 -17.67
CA TYR A 1122 37.38 39.57 -16.60
C TYR A 1122 36.32 39.23 -15.53
N ASN A 1123 35.10 38.86 -15.93
CA ASN A 1123 34.04 38.46 -14.99
C ASN A 1123 34.46 37.23 -14.15
N VAL A 1124 35.02 36.21 -14.77
CA VAL A 1124 35.54 35.02 -14.08
C VAL A 1124 36.69 35.40 -13.13
N PHE A 1125 37.63 36.26 -13.58
CA PHE A 1125 38.71 36.78 -12.73
C PHE A 1125 38.16 37.52 -11.50
N VAL A 1126 37.14 38.38 -11.66
CA VAL A 1126 36.47 39.07 -10.56
C VAL A 1126 35.85 38.10 -9.57
N ILE A 1127 35.16 37.04 -10.05
CA ILE A 1127 34.59 35.98 -9.20
C ILE A 1127 35.71 35.26 -8.43
N THR A 1128 36.82 34.91 -9.10
CA THR A 1128 37.94 34.19 -8.44
C THR A 1128 38.67 35.06 -7.41
N MET A 1129 38.88 36.36 -7.69
CA MET A 1129 39.54 37.28 -6.77
C MET A 1129 38.65 37.62 -5.57
N LYS A 1130 37.34 37.82 -5.78
CA LYS A 1130 36.37 37.94 -4.68
C LYS A 1130 36.43 36.70 -3.77
N ASN A 1131 36.52 35.50 -4.35
CA ASN A 1131 36.65 34.25 -3.60
C ASN A 1131 37.98 34.15 -2.83
N ILE A 1132 39.13 34.42 -3.46
CA ILE A 1132 40.45 34.39 -2.78
C ILE A 1132 40.50 35.42 -1.64
N LEU A 1133 39.95 36.62 -1.83
CA LEU A 1133 39.87 37.66 -0.79
C LEU A 1133 38.91 37.32 0.37
N SER A 1134 38.08 36.27 0.26
CA SER A 1134 37.14 35.89 1.32
C SER A 1134 37.82 35.37 2.59
N ILE A 1135 39.06 34.85 2.52
CA ILE A 1135 39.83 34.47 3.72
C ILE A 1135 40.06 35.69 4.64
N LEU A 1136 40.24 36.87 4.04
CA LEU A 1136 40.35 38.13 4.78
C LEU A 1136 38.99 38.51 5.37
N ALA A 1137 37.93 38.49 4.55
CA ALA A 1137 36.58 38.91 4.94
C ALA A 1137 35.92 38.01 6.00
N CYS A 1138 36.15 36.69 5.95
CA CYS A 1138 35.54 35.70 6.85
C CYS A 1138 36.47 35.26 7.98
N GLY A 1139 37.77 35.07 7.69
CA GLY A 1139 38.76 34.58 8.66
C GLY A 1139 39.25 35.67 9.61
N PHE A 1140 39.89 36.71 9.06
CA PHE A 1140 40.66 37.70 9.82
C PHE A 1140 39.91 39.00 10.18
N ILE A 1141 38.58 38.99 10.08
CA ILE A 1141 37.74 40.20 10.19
C ILE A 1141 37.99 41.03 11.46
N LYS A 1142 38.27 40.38 12.61
CA LYS A 1142 38.58 41.06 13.88
C LYS A 1142 39.84 41.94 13.80
N SER A 1143 40.89 41.45 13.14
CA SER A 1143 42.15 42.21 12.99
C SER A 1143 42.05 43.26 11.89
N LEU A 1144 41.35 42.95 10.79
CA LEU A 1144 41.20 43.85 9.65
C LEU A 1144 40.34 45.08 9.96
N VAL A 1145 39.27 44.94 10.75
CA VAL A 1145 38.43 46.09 11.17
C VAL A 1145 39.22 47.08 12.03
N VAL A 1146 40.09 46.58 12.93
CA VAL A 1146 40.92 47.42 13.81
C VAL A 1146 42.07 48.09 13.05
N ASN A 1147 42.80 47.33 12.22
CA ASN A 1147 44.06 47.81 11.64
C ASN A 1147 43.90 48.43 10.23
N HIS A 1148 42.97 47.92 9.41
CA HIS A 1148 42.99 48.11 7.95
C HIS A 1148 41.59 48.29 7.32
N CYS A 1149 40.69 49.05 7.95
CA CYS A 1149 39.34 49.32 7.42
C CYS A 1149 39.32 49.83 5.95
N TRP A 1150 40.32 50.60 5.53
CA TRP A 1150 40.45 51.07 4.14
C TRP A 1150 40.47 49.93 3.10
N LEU A 1151 41.06 48.78 3.45
CA LEU A 1151 41.15 47.60 2.59
C LEU A 1151 39.78 46.91 2.45
N ILE A 1152 39.00 46.91 3.53
CA ILE A 1152 37.62 46.39 3.56
C ILE A 1152 36.76 47.22 2.60
N GLN A 1153 36.87 48.54 2.64
CA GLN A 1153 36.11 49.46 1.80
C GLN A 1153 36.54 49.41 0.32
N LEU A 1154 37.84 49.40 0.02
CA LEU A 1154 38.36 49.40 -1.36
C LEU A 1154 37.89 48.19 -2.21
N PHE A 1155 37.85 47.00 -1.59
CA PHE A 1155 37.44 45.78 -2.26
C PHE A 1155 35.98 45.39 -2.01
N SER A 1156 35.29 46.03 -1.05
CA SER A 1156 33.97 45.65 -0.54
C SER A 1156 33.95 44.24 0.09
N LEU A 1157 34.85 44.03 1.06
CA LEU A 1157 35.03 42.73 1.73
C LEU A 1157 33.89 42.46 2.74
N ALA A 1158 33.02 41.50 2.42
CA ALA A 1158 31.93 41.06 3.30
C ALA A 1158 31.77 39.53 3.30
N CYS A 1159 31.56 38.95 4.49
CA CYS A 1159 31.30 37.51 4.66
C CYS A 1159 29.79 37.23 4.71
N THR A 1160 29.25 36.56 3.69
CA THR A 1160 27.80 36.25 3.56
C THR A 1160 27.37 34.94 4.20
N ILE A 1161 28.30 34.01 4.42
CA ILE A 1161 27.96 32.64 4.85
C ILE A 1161 27.50 32.62 6.31
N LYS A 1162 26.38 31.94 6.56
CA LYS A 1162 25.78 31.84 7.90
C LYS A 1162 26.70 31.08 8.87
N GLY A 1163 26.68 31.49 10.14
CA GLY A 1163 27.47 30.89 11.21
C GLY A 1163 28.98 31.17 11.16
N TYR A 1164 29.43 32.27 10.54
CA TYR A 1164 30.70 32.90 10.90
C TYR A 1164 30.45 33.94 12.01
N THR A 1165 31.39 34.12 12.93
CA THR A 1165 31.22 35.09 14.03
C THR A 1165 31.40 36.52 13.51
N LYS A 1166 30.32 37.28 13.37
CA LYS A 1166 30.39 38.73 13.17
C LYS A 1166 30.90 39.40 14.46
N PRO A 1167 31.72 40.47 14.38
CA PRO A 1167 32.06 41.26 15.56
C PRO A 1167 30.82 41.99 16.09
N GLU A 1168 30.75 42.21 17.41
CA GLU A 1168 29.67 42.99 18.02
C GLU A 1168 29.81 44.47 17.66
N GLN A 1169 28.75 45.03 17.05
CA GLN A 1169 28.74 46.37 16.45
C GLN A 1169 28.85 47.53 17.47
N GLN A 1170 28.93 47.25 18.77
CA GLN A 1170 28.94 48.25 19.84
C GLN A 1170 30.31 48.89 20.12
N SER A 1171 31.39 48.37 19.51
CA SER A 1171 32.78 48.68 19.93
C SER A 1171 33.54 49.73 19.10
N SER A 1172 33.10 50.11 17.88
CA SER A 1172 33.74 51.20 17.13
C SER A 1172 32.84 51.89 16.11
N LYS A 1173 32.71 53.23 16.19
CA LYS A 1173 32.06 54.09 15.17
C LYS A 1173 32.95 54.38 13.94
N GLN A 1174 33.92 53.51 13.66
CA GLN A 1174 35.08 53.86 12.81
C GLN A 1174 35.21 53.01 11.55
N CYS A 1175 34.37 51.98 11.39
CA CYS A 1175 34.29 51.16 10.19
C CYS A 1175 32.86 50.58 10.06
N GLU A 1176 32.01 51.18 9.23
CA GLU A 1176 30.71 50.60 8.89
C GLU A 1176 30.91 49.47 7.87
N LEU A 1177 30.55 48.24 8.24
CA LEU A 1177 30.58 47.11 7.32
C LEU A 1177 29.31 47.15 6.45
N PRO A 1178 29.42 47.02 5.11
CA PRO A 1178 28.25 46.97 4.24
C PRO A 1178 27.43 45.71 4.56
N SER A 1179 26.19 45.89 4.99
CA SER A 1179 25.28 44.77 5.21
C SER A 1179 24.71 44.23 3.90
N ASP A 1180 24.26 42.98 4.00
CA ASP A 1180 23.32 42.27 3.11
C ASP A 1180 23.71 42.15 1.63
N GLU A 1181 24.04 40.92 1.23
CA GLU A 1181 24.41 40.46 -0.12
C GLU A 1181 25.81 40.86 -0.64
N ALA A 1182 26.65 39.84 -0.90
CA ALA A 1182 27.87 39.99 -1.68
C ALA A 1182 27.50 40.03 -3.18
N GLY A 1183 28.14 40.92 -3.95
CA GLY A 1183 27.85 41.14 -5.38
C GLY A 1183 28.07 39.95 -6.32
N ILE A 1184 28.50 38.79 -5.80
CA ILE A 1184 28.73 37.53 -6.52
C ILE A 1184 27.45 37.05 -7.24
N ILE A 1185 26.26 37.33 -6.67
CA ILE A 1185 24.98 37.03 -7.31
C ILE A 1185 24.87 37.81 -8.63
N TRP A 1186 25.18 39.11 -8.62
CA TRP A 1186 25.21 39.95 -9.81
C TRP A 1186 26.35 39.57 -10.77
N ASP A 1187 27.55 39.22 -10.27
CA ASP A 1187 28.61 38.67 -11.13
C ASP A 1187 28.15 37.40 -11.88
N GLY A 1188 27.40 36.51 -11.21
CA GLY A 1188 26.87 35.28 -11.79
C GLY A 1188 25.69 35.49 -12.75
N VAL A 1189 24.81 36.46 -12.48
CA VAL A 1189 23.76 36.90 -13.42
C VAL A 1189 24.40 37.52 -14.66
N CYS A 1190 25.42 38.38 -14.49
CA CYS A 1190 26.21 38.93 -15.59
C CYS A 1190 26.87 37.81 -16.42
N PHE A 1191 27.52 36.83 -15.78
CA PHE A 1191 28.12 35.67 -16.44
C PHE A 1191 27.11 34.88 -17.30
N CYS A 1192 25.88 34.69 -16.81
CA CYS A 1192 24.80 34.05 -17.56
C CYS A 1192 24.53 34.77 -18.90
N PHE A 1193 24.27 36.08 -18.85
CA PHE A 1193 23.96 36.86 -20.04
C PHE A 1193 25.18 37.03 -20.96
N LEU A 1194 26.41 37.10 -20.42
CA LEU A 1194 27.64 37.07 -21.21
C LEU A 1194 27.77 35.77 -22.02
N LEU A 1195 27.53 34.60 -21.40
CA LEU A 1195 27.54 33.30 -22.10
C LEU A 1195 26.41 33.18 -23.13
N LEU A 1196 25.20 33.67 -22.82
CA LEU A 1196 24.06 33.64 -23.73
C LEU A 1196 24.32 34.52 -24.97
N GLN A 1197 24.85 35.72 -24.79
CA GLN A 1197 25.28 36.60 -25.89
C GLN A 1197 26.43 36.00 -26.70
N ARG A 1198 27.39 35.33 -26.04
CA ARG A 1198 28.45 34.57 -26.73
C ARG A 1198 27.88 33.47 -27.62
N ARG A 1199 26.78 32.83 -27.21
CA ARG A 1199 26.08 31.82 -28.01
C ARG A 1199 25.30 32.44 -29.18
N VAL A 1200 24.66 33.59 -28.96
CA VAL A 1200 23.99 34.38 -30.01
C VAL A 1200 24.97 34.79 -31.12
N PHE A 1201 26.12 35.35 -30.79
CA PHE A 1201 27.13 35.77 -31.78
C PHE A 1201 27.66 34.61 -32.66
N ARG A 1202 27.50 33.35 -32.24
CA ARG A 1202 27.96 32.15 -32.97
C ARG A 1202 26.82 31.42 -33.69
N SER A 1203 25.65 32.04 -33.77
CA SER A 1203 24.43 31.49 -34.34
C SER A 1203 24.22 31.94 -35.79
N HIS A 1204 23.70 31.06 -36.66
CA HIS A 1204 23.33 31.42 -38.03
C HIS A 1204 22.29 32.56 -38.08
N TYR A 1205 21.38 32.63 -37.10
CA TYR A 1205 20.38 33.70 -37.03
C TYR A 1205 21.02 35.09 -36.86
N PHE A 1206 22.19 35.20 -36.22
CA PHE A 1206 22.89 36.49 -36.07
C PHE A 1206 23.46 37.01 -37.40
N LEU A 1207 23.73 36.15 -38.38
CA LEU A 1207 24.20 36.57 -39.71
C LEU A 1207 23.15 37.38 -40.49
N TYR A 1208 21.84 37.11 -40.28
CA TYR A 1208 20.75 37.92 -40.84
C TYR A 1208 20.70 39.31 -40.19
N VAL A 1209 20.92 39.40 -38.88
CA VAL A 1209 20.99 40.68 -38.15
C VAL A 1209 22.19 41.51 -38.63
N VAL A 1210 23.36 40.90 -38.85
CA VAL A 1210 24.54 41.59 -39.41
C VAL A 1210 24.27 42.09 -40.84
N LEU A 1211 23.59 41.30 -41.67
CA LEU A 1211 23.22 41.69 -43.04
C LEU A 1211 22.25 42.88 -43.05
N ASP A 1212 21.26 42.91 -42.15
CA ASP A 1212 20.32 44.02 -42.00
C ASP A 1212 21.00 45.31 -41.47
N LEU A 1213 21.93 45.17 -40.52
CA LEU A 1213 22.77 46.29 -40.06
C LEU A 1213 23.68 46.85 -41.17
N GLN A 1214 24.16 46.00 -42.09
CA GLN A 1214 24.90 46.44 -43.28
C GLN A 1214 23.98 47.16 -44.29
N ASN A 1215 22.78 46.62 -44.54
CA ASN A 1215 21.80 47.25 -45.42
C ASN A 1215 21.36 48.63 -44.92
N THR A 1216 21.10 48.77 -43.62
CA THR A 1216 20.71 50.05 -43.01
C THR A 1216 21.83 51.09 -43.05
N GLN A 1217 23.11 50.71 -42.90
CA GLN A 1217 24.22 51.63 -43.14
C GLN A 1217 24.34 52.07 -44.60
N LEU A 1218 24.14 51.16 -45.58
CA LEU A 1218 24.12 51.54 -47.00
C LEU A 1218 22.97 52.52 -47.29
N LEU A 1219 21.78 52.28 -46.73
CA LEU A 1219 20.60 53.14 -46.88
C LEU A 1219 20.77 54.54 -46.26
N ALA A 1220 21.60 54.69 -45.21
CA ALA A 1220 21.87 56.01 -44.61
C ALA A 1220 22.42 57.02 -45.64
N SER A 1221 23.20 56.57 -46.62
CA SER A 1221 23.66 57.42 -47.73
C SER A 1221 22.50 57.95 -48.58
N SER A 1222 21.50 57.12 -48.87
CA SER A 1222 20.33 57.51 -49.67
C SER A 1222 19.45 58.53 -48.95
N PHE A 1223 19.28 58.40 -47.63
CA PHE A 1223 18.52 59.35 -46.81
C PHE A 1223 19.22 60.72 -46.67
N SER A 1224 20.55 60.76 -46.79
CA SER A 1224 21.35 61.99 -46.76
C SER A 1224 21.29 62.82 -48.06
N SER A 1225 20.66 62.30 -49.12
CA SER A 1225 20.61 62.94 -50.45
C SER A 1225 19.17 63.26 -50.90
N PRO A 1226 18.49 64.26 -50.29
CA PRO A 1226 17.21 64.77 -50.77
C PRO A 1226 17.41 65.66 -52.02
N GLY A 1227 17.94 65.09 -53.12
CA GLY A 1227 18.42 65.91 -54.22
C GLY A 1227 18.94 65.25 -55.52
N SER A 1228 18.64 63.98 -55.86
CA SER A 1228 18.90 63.47 -57.23
C SER A 1228 18.16 62.16 -57.62
N ARG A 1229 16.82 62.14 -57.53
CA ARG A 1229 15.98 61.32 -58.42
C ARG A 1229 14.49 61.70 -58.37
N VAL A 1230 14.06 62.42 -59.40
CA VAL A 1230 12.71 62.35 -60.00
C VAL A 1230 12.89 61.54 -61.28
#